data_AF-A0A644WSX0-F1
#
_entry.id   AF-A0A644WSX0-F1
#
_cell.length_a   1.000
_cell.length_b   1.000
_cell.length_c   1.000
_cell.angle_alpha   90.00
_cell.angle_beta   90.00
_cell.angle_gamma   90.00
#
_symmetry.space_group_name_H-M   'P 1'
#
loop_
_entity.id
_entity.type
_entity.pdbx_description
1 polymer ?
#
loop_
_entity_poly.entity_id
_entity_poly.type
_entity_poly.pdbx_seq_one_letter_code
_entity_poly.pdbx_strand_id
1 'polypeptide(L)'
;MAGEDSVRSGRDGEKIANEILKLIGWGSASYNINIDCAFPSRHKSENKNQKGTHGLDILYSYDNPLYHDNRDVVIGSVKHYENGYPQYPSTKKSDLTEFLQDLAVNLDCVRQSDDIVNLIGNSNLKNHYKGLLFCLSSLDSELEYDFVEYIDNGIEFGKNNFEEIFVVDNKRATFLVSSIKNAANYMSGATTKFIYQNTGKNMEKSQLLLSGEKLPVQLINSEIIPIVKEDRDKISCLIFCNNPYSKENTSRLIWLSHKLCGLTNEIRIYLPNYDDNKQYEVNGVKQLFKDEAFTTKITFHRFSKYDIVSLKESQNSLNSGANIYPPKNAEIVHSNIISDDIDKILPFGDFLIPKLRTSILSEVNLKTFLFRKGIITLNKTKNDILPLFSCLLLSPEELDGLKKTYKEKEDKPKEIERKAKIRLDNISLWEAFNTFFPSLKELAASSIPKNCNLLDNPKLERVNADYNHLRISYKIEKENTNKDFLTGKTFHDAEIEIKYDNKTEDLIFIERHTSSETYKANKNYYDNFQKSLKKNNLLIQDFKSIKFLDFDNNKRIQFLLSFLEIQKSKAFTIKNITLESMKLKADEEAGDIPKDLESWIGKVSALNLYGKQLNDTIYLSDERYRKAVLCEKVKFNIVYTYLNRSGICCVEISFQGALKANGGYNDTELLISIIPNNNSFDNNFSSTKLALNKEVHQIKESNYKKFKQDLS
;
A
#
# COMPACT_ATOMS: atom_id res chain seq x y z
N MET A 1 42.80 -11.60 -16.17
CA MET A 1 42.74 -10.71 -14.99
C MET A 1 41.29 -10.50 -14.54
N ALA A 2 40.37 -9.96 -15.35
CA ALA A 2 38.95 -9.76 -14.95
C ALA A 2 38.21 -11.01 -14.41
N GLY A 3 38.57 -12.23 -14.86
CA GLY A 3 37.97 -13.47 -14.36
C GLY A 3 38.44 -13.90 -12.97
N GLU A 4 39.68 -13.57 -12.57
CA GLU A 4 40.20 -13.91 -11.24
C GLU A 4 39.60 -12.99 -10.16
N ASP A 5 39.46 -11.71 -10.48
CA ASP A 5 38.83 -10.71 -9.60
C ASP A 5 37.34 -11.03 -9.36
N SER A 6 36.62 -11.44 -10.41
CA SER A 6 35.21 -11.87 -10.28
C SER A 6 35.04 -13.12 -9.40
N VAL A 7 35.94 -14.11 -9.54
CA VAL A 7 35.92 -15.33 -8.70
C VAL A 7 36.26 -15.00 -7.25
N ARG A 8 37.24 -14.10 -7.01
CA ARG A 8 37.59 -13.64 -5.67
C ARG A 8 36.42 -12.91 -5.01
N SER A 9 35.78 -12.00 -5.74
CA SER A 9 34.61 -11.26 -5.27
C SER A 9 33.46 -12.19 -4.89
N GLY A 10 33.18 -13.21 -5.71
CA GLY A 10 32.16 -14.22 -5.41
C GLY A 10 32.45 -14.98 -4.10
N ARG A 11 33.68 -15.43 -3.90
CA ARG A 11 34.10 -16.12 -2.66
C ARG A 11 33.96 -15.26 -1.41
N ASP A 12 34.22 -13.96 -1.51
CA ASP A 12 34.04 -13.05 -0.38
C ASP A 12 32.55 -12.90 -0.03
N GLY A 13 31.69 -12.77 -1.04
CA GLY A 13 30.24 -12.79 -0.86
C GLY A 13 29.74 -14.06 -0.16
N GLU A 14 30.18 -15.23 -0.64
CA GLU A 14 29.82 -16.53 -0.06
C GLU A 14 30.23 -16.66 1.41
N LYS A 15 31.42 -16.16 1.78
CA LYS A 15 31.88 -16.14 3.18
C LYS A 15 30.96 -15.29 4.05
N ILE A 16 30.62 -14.07 3.59
CA ILE A 16 29.71 -13.18 4.32
C ILE A 16 28.35 -13.86 4.50
N ALA A 17 27.78 -14.40 3.42
CA ALA A 17 26.49 -15.09 3.46
C ALA A 17 26.51 -16.29 4.42
N ASN A 18 27.56 -17.12 4.40
CA ASN A 18 27.72 -18.26 5.31
C ASN A 18 27.73 -17.82 6.79
N GLU A 19 28.46 -16.76 7.14
CA GLU A 19 28.45 -16.24 8.51
C GLU A 19 27.08 -15.69 8.92
N ILE A 20 26.36 -15.02 8.01
CA ILE A 20 24.96 -14.61 8.25
C ILE A 20 24.08 -15.84 8.51
N LEU A 21 24.20 -16.89 7.68
CA LEU A 21 23.45 -18.14 7.84
C LEU A 21 23.72 -18.81 9.19
N LYS A 22 24.98 -18.84 9.65
CA LYS A 22 25.33 -19.34 10.99
C LYS A 22 24.66 -18.54 12.09
N LEU A 23 24.66 -17.20 12.00
CA LEU A 23 24.04 -16.32 12.99
C LEU A 23 22.52 -16.54 13.13
N ILE A 24 21.84 -16.94 12.06
CA ILE A 24 20.40 -17.25 12.07
C ILE A 24 20.07 -18.72 12.38
N GLY A 25 21.05 -19.51 12.81
CA GLY A 25 20.87 -20.91 13.19
C GLY A 25 20.90 -21.90 12.03
N TRP A 26 21.37 -21.49 10.84
CA TRP A 26 21.50 -22.33 9.64
C TRP A 26 22.94 -22.78 9.40
N GLY A 27 23.74 -22.93 10.46
CA GLY A 27 25.18 -23.22 10.36
C GLY A 27 25.55 -24.56 9.70
N SER A 28 24.58 -25.48 9.54
CA SER A 28 24.74 -26.75 8.84
C SER A 28 24.22 -26.73 7.40
N ALA A 29 24.06 -25.55 6.79
CA ALA A 29 23.71 -25.43 5.39
C ALA A 29 24.74 -26.15 4.50
N SER A 30 24.21 -26.76 3.44
CA SER A 30 25.03 -27.38 2.39
C SER A 30 25.34 -26.33 1.33
N TYR A 31 26.53 -26.40 0.75
CA TYR A 31 27.06 -25.37 -0.15
C TYR A 31 27.51 -25.97 -1.48
N ASN A 32 27.44 -25.18 -2.55
CA ASN A 32 28.00 -25.52 -3.87
C ASN A 32 27.48 -26.85 -4.44
N ILE A 33 26.16 -27.03 -4.43
CA ILE A 33 25.49 -28.22 -4.96
C ILE A 33 25.20 -28.00 -6.45
N ASN A 34 25.39 -29.02 -7.27
CA ASN A 34 24.90 -29.02 -8.65
C ASN A 34 23.77 -30.02 -8.79
N ILE A 35 22.70 -29.63 -9.48
CA ILE A 35 21.57 -30.50 -9.83
C ILE A 35 21.40 -30.55 -11.34
N ASP A 36 20.88 -31.65 -11.86
CA ASP A 36 20.53 -31.76 -13.26
C ASP A 36 19.30 -30.89 -13.61
N CYS A 37 19.26 -30.38 -14.83
CA CYS A 37 18.11 -29.66 -15.35
C CYS A 37 16.95 -30.63 -15.61
N ALA A 38 15.90 -30.55 -14.80
CA ALA A 38 14.70 -31.35 -14.98
C ALA A 38 13.87 -30.94 -16.21
N PHE A 39 14.05 -29.72 -16.74
CA PHE A 39 13.25 -29.19 -17.84
C PHE A 39 14.06 -28.57 -18.99
N PRO A 40 14.96 -29.32 -19.66
CA PRO A 40 15.90 -28.76 -20.64
C PRO A 40 15.22 -28.02 -21.79
N SER A 41 14.08 -28.51 -22.29
CA SER A 41 13.37 -27.87 -23.41
C SER A 41 12.68 -26.56 -23.01
N ARG A 42 12.20 -26.45 -21.77
CA ARG A 42 11.58 -25.22 -21.25
C ARG A 42 12.65 -24.18 -20.96
N HIS A 43 13.69 -24.57 -20.21
CA HIS A 43 14.68 -23.62 -19.74
C HIS A 43 15.68 -23.19 -20.84
N LYS A 44 16.01 -24.04 -21.82
CA LYS A 44 16.77 -23.60 -23.03
C LYS A 44 16.06 -22.51 -23.84
N SER A 45 14.73 -22.47 -23.81
CA SER A 45 13.93 -21.45 -24.50
C SER A 45 13.94 -20.11 -23.76
N GLU A 46 14.15 -20.14 -22.44
CA GLU A 46 14.16 -18.96 -21.57
C GLU A 46 15.57 -18.39 -21.39
N ASN A 47 16.62 -19.23 -21.47
CA ASN A 47 18.01 -18.78 -21.40
C ASN A 47 18.91 -19.59 -22.36
N LYS A 48 19.37 -18.95 -23.46
CA LYS A 48 20.12 -19.60 -24.56
C LYS A 48 21.47 -20.20 -24.14
N ASN A 49 22.01 -19.78 -22.99
CA ASN A 49 23.33 -20.18 -22.48
C ASN A 49 23.26 -21.24 -21.37
N GLN A 50 22.09 -21.83 -21.10
CA GLN A 50 21.95 -22.81 -20.03
C GLN A 50 22.72 -24.11 -20.30
N LYS A 51 23.58 -24.44 -19.34
CA LYS A 51 24.20 -25.76 -19.21
C LYS A 51 23.13 -26.76 -18.74
N GLY A 52 23.33 -28.05 -19.00
CA GLY A 52 22.41 -29.10 -18.57
C GLY A 52 22.27 -29.28 -17.05
N THR A 53 22.94 -28.44 -16.26
CA THR A 53 23.01 -28.49 -14.80
C THR A 53 22.80 -27.09 -14.21
N HIS A 54 22.31 -27.03 -12.98
CA HIS A 54 22.06 -25.81 -12.20
C HIS A 54 22.90 -25.81 -10.92
N GLY A 55 23.62 -24.71 -10.66
CA GLY A 55 24.38 -24.53 -9.43
C GLY A 55 23.55 -23.88 -8.33
N LEU A 56 23.64 -24.42 -7.12
CA LEU A 56 23.01 -23.93 -5.90
C LEU A 56 24.12 -23.56 -4.91
N ASP A 57 24.20 -22.28 -4.53
CA ASP A 57 25.22 -21.81 -3.60
C ASP A 57 24.89 -22.26 -2.18
N ILE A 58 23.60 -22.34 -1.83
CA ILE A 58 23.08 -22.68 -0.50
C ILE A 58 21.93 -23.69 -0.63
N LEU A 59 21.88 -24.68 0.27
CA LEU A 59 20.72 -25.51 0.55
C LEU A 59 20.55 -25.69 2.06
N TYR A 60 19.33 -25.45 2.56
CA TYR A 60 18.96 -25.72 3.94
C TYR A 60 17.51 -26.21 4.04
N SER A 61 17.20 -27.09 4.99
CA SER A 61 15.82 -27.54 5.23
C SER A 61 15.50 -27.62 6.71
N TYR A 62 14.27 -27.26 7.08
CA TYR A 62 13.79 -27.29 8.46
C TYR A 62 12.26 -27.34 8.53
N ASP A 63 11.73 -27.94 9.59
CA ASP A 63 10.30 -27.91 9.90
C ASP A 63 9.91 -26.49 10.32
N ASN A 64 8.85 -25.94 9.71
CA ASN A 64 8.55 -24.53 9.80
C ASN A 64 7.79 -24.20 11.11
N PRO A 65 8.37 -23.43 12.04
CA PRO A 65 7.72 -23.12 13.31
C PRO A 65 6.59 -22.07 13.21
N LEU A 66 6.45 -21.43 12.04
CA LEU A 66 5.35 -20.50 11.74
C LEU A 66 4.20 -21.19 11.00
N TYR A 67 4.39 -22.42 10.53
CA TYR A 67 3.37 -23.21 9.83
C TYR A 67 3.64 -24.70 10.04
N HIS A 68 2.97 -25.31 11.02
CA HIS A 68 3.29 -26.66 11.50
C HIS A 68 3.12 -27.78 10.45
N ASP A 69 2.26 -27.61 9.44
CA ASP A 69 2.08 -28.59 8.36
C ASP A 69 3.22 -28.60 7.31
N ASN A 70 4.16 -27.65 7.41
CA ASN A 70 5.13 -27.37 6.35
C ASN A 70 6.57 -27.61 6.79
N ARG A 71 7.36 -28.13 5.85
CA ARG A 71 8.81 -28.13 5.89
C ARG A 71 9.33 -27.18 4.83
N ASP A 72 10.14 -26.21 5.22
CA ASP A 72 10.75 -25.28 4.28
C ASP A 72 12.07 -25.87 3.76
N VAL A 73 12.22 -25.89 2.43
CA VAL A 73 13.45 -26.24 1.72
C VAL A 73 13.93 -24.99 1.01
N VAL A 74 15.00 -24.39 1.52
CA VAL A 74 15.53 -23.12 1.03
C VAL A 74 16.76 -23.39 0.17
N ILE A 75 16.70 -22.99 -1.10
CA ILE A 75 17.87 -22.90 -1.96
C ILE A 75 18.29 -21.45 -2.11
N GLY A 76 19.58 -21.17 -2.25
CA GLY A 76 20.04 -19.80 -2.38
C GLY A 76 21.13 -19.57 -3.41
N SER A 77 21.25 -18.31 -3.81
CA SER A 77 22.37 -17.80 -4.58
C SER A 77 22.96 -16.55 -3.94
N VAL A 78 24.27 -16.36 -4.10
CA VAL A 78 25.02 -15.24 -3.55
C VAL A 78 25.62 -14.40 -4.68
N LYS A 79 25.28 -13.12 -4.69
CA LYS A 79 25.79 -12.10 -5.61
C LYS A 79 26.48 -11.02 -4.80
N HIS A 80 27.67 -10.62 -5.25
CA HIS A 80 28.52 -9.72 -4.50
C HIS A 80 29.17 -8.67 -5.40
N TYR A 81 29.15 -7.42 -4.94
CA TYR A 81 29.76 -6.26 -5.58
C TYR A 81 30.91 -5.74 -4.70
N GLU A 82 32.15 -6.03 -5.09
CA GLU A 82 33.33 -5.58 -4.33
C GLU A 82 33.48 -4.05 -4.33
N ASN A 83 33.16 -3.40 -5.44
CA ASN A 83 33.36 -1.96 -5.64
C ASN A 83 32.05 -1.15 -5.60
N GLY A 84 31.04 -1.65 -4.91
CA GLY A 84 29.74 -1.00 -4.80
C GLY A 84 28.70 -1.44 -5.83
N TYR A 85 27.43 -1.23 -5.52
CA TYR A 85 26.33 -1.52 -6.43
C TYR A 85 26.40 -0.66 -7.71
N PRO A 86 25.79 -1.11 -8.82
CA PRO A 86 25.76 -0.34 -10.05
C PRO A 86 25.14 1.05 -9.85
N GLN A 87 25.81 2.11 -10.33
CA GLN A 87 25.35 3.49 -10.14
C GLN A 87 24.00 3.74 -10.83
N TYR A 88 23.80 3.19 -12.03
CA TYR A 88 22.60 3.41 -12.83
C TYR A 88 21.43 2.51 -12.41
N PRO A 89 20.23 3.05 -12.14
CA PRO A 89 19.05 2.26 -11.76
C PRO A 89 18.64 1.19 -12.79
N SER A 90 18.84 1.47 -14.08
CA SER A 90 18.56 0.51 -15.16
C SER A 90 19.45 -0.74 -15.05
N THR A 91 20.72 -0.57 -14.67
CA THR A 91 21.66 -1.68 -14.47
C THR A 91 21.27 -2.49 -13.24
N LYS A 92 20.96 -1.83 -12.11
CA LYS A 92 20.46 -2.53 -10.91
C LYS A 92 19.22 -3.38 -11.21
N LYS A 93 18.27 -2.82 -11.97
CA LYS A 93 17.05 -3.54 -12.39
C LYS A 93 17.40 -4.73 -13.29
N SER A 94 18.32 -4.56 -14.24
CA SER A 94 18.78 -5.64 -15.12
C SER A 94 19.41 -6.77 -14.32
N ASP A 95 20.38 -6.45 -13.46
CA ASP A 95 21.10 -7.41 -12.62
C ASP A 95 20.13 -8.18 -11.72
N LEU A 96 19.25 -7.48 -10.99
CA LEU A 96 18.27 -8.15 -10.13
C LEU A 96 17.34 -9.06 -10.92
N THR A 97 16.92 -8.64 -12.12
CA THR A 97 16.05 -9.44 -12.99
C THR A 97 16.75 -10.74 -13.38
N GLU A 98 18.01 -10.67 -13.82
CA GLU A 98 18.82 -11.83 -14.16
C GLU A 98 18.98 -12.78 -12.96
N PHE A 99 19.36 -12.25 -11.80
CA PHE A 99 19.58 -13.07 -10.60
C PHE A 99 18.30 -13.78 -10.13
N LEU A 100 17.16 -13.09 -10.18
CA LEU A 100 15.87 -13.67 -9.82
C LEU A 100 15.40 -14.71 -10.84
N GLN A 101 15.66 -14.50 -12.13
CA GLN A 101 15.32 -15.47 -13.18
C GLN A 101 16.15 -16.74 -13.04
N ASP A 102 17.46 -16.63 -12.80
CA ASP A 102 18.33 -17.79 -12.56
C ASP A 102 17.88 -18.59 -11.33
N LEU A 103 17.56 -17.91 -10.22
CA LEU A 103 17.07 -18.58 -9.02
C LEU A 103 15.66 -19.19 -9.21
N ALA A 104 14.80 -18.56 -10.01
CA ALA A 104 13.49 -19.10 -10.37
C ALA A 104 13.60 -20.40 -11.19
N VAL A 105 14.54 -20.47 -12.13
CA VAL A 105 14.87 -21.70 -12.87
C VAL A 105 15.33 -22.79 -11.90
N ASN A 106 16.24 -22.46 -10.98
CA ASN A 106 16.75 -23.40 -9.99
C ASN A 106 15.61 -23.97 -9.12
N LEU A 107 14.66 -23.13 -8.68
CA LEU A 107 13.49 -23.53 -7.90
C LEU A 107 12.54 -24.46 -8.65
N ASP A 108 12.42 -24.25 -9.95
CA ASP A 108 11.59 -25.10 -10.82
C ASP A 108 12.19 -26.51 -10.91
N CYS A 109 13.52 -26.62 -11.06
CA CYS A 109 14.25 -27.89 -11.14
C CYS A 109 14.38 -28.62 -9.80
N VAL A 110 14.67 -27.91 -8.70
CA VAL A 110 14.98 -28.53 -7.39
C VAL A 110 13.85 -29.45 -6.88
N ARG A 111 12.60 -29.11 -7.22
CA ARG A 111 11.40 -29.87 -6.86
C ARG A 111 11.36 -31.28 -7.47
N GLN A 112 12.11 -31.50 -8.54
CA GLN A 112 12.19 -32.77 -9.28
C GLN A 112 13.53 -33.49 -9.06
N SER A 113 14.42 -32.96 -8.22
CA SER A 113 15.76 -33.52 -8.03
C SER A 113 15.74 -34.59 -6.95
N ASP A 114 15.93 -35.85 -7.35
CA ASP A 114 16.06 -36.98 -6.43
C ASP A 114 17.24 -36.80 -5.48
N ASP A 115 18.36 -36.23 -5.94
CA ASP A 115 19.53 -35.92 -5.10
C ASP A 115 19.15 -34.99 -3.95
N ILE A 116 18.36 -33.95 -4.22
CA ILE A 116 17.91 -33.03 -3.19
C ILE A 116 16.94 -33.71 -2.24
N VAL A 117 15.99 -34.50 -2.75
CA VAL A 117 15.05 -35.28 -1.91
C VAL A 117 15.79 -36.23 -0.98
N ASN A 118 16.80 -36.94 -1.48
CA ASN A 118 17.64 -37.83 -0.69
C ASN A 118 18.48 -37.08 0.34
N LEU A 119 19.03 -35.91 -0.03
CA LEU A 119 19.87 -35.10 0.86
C LEU A 119 19.08 -34.49 2.03
N ILE A 120 17.86 -34.00 1.78
CA ILE A 120 17.01 -33.45 2.85
C ILE A 120 16.29 -34.56 3.65
N GLY A 121 16.14 -35.76 3.08
CA GLY A 121 15.46 -36.87 3.70
C GLY A 121 13.93 -36.73 3.76
N ASN A 122 13.25 -37.82 4.11
CA ASN A 122 11.78 -37.88 4.15
C ASN A 122 11.20 -37.22 5.40
N SER A 123 10.07 -36.53 5.24
CA SER A 123 9.23 -36.00 6.32
C SER A 123 7.76 -36.23 5.99
N ASN A 124 6.91 -36.32 7.03
CA ASN A 124 5.46 -36.36 6.86
C ASN A 124 4.87 -34.97 6.54
N LEU A 125 5.67 -33.91 6.68
CA LEU A 125 5.29 -32.54 6.37
C LEU A 125 5.37 -32.25 4.87
N LYS A 126 4.61 -31.26 4.42
CA LYS A 126 4.66 -30.83 3.02
C LYS A 126 5.90 -29.99 2.78
N ASN A 127 6.71 -30.38 1.80
CA ASN A 127 7.89 -29.59 1.38
C ASN A 127 7.46 -28.35 0.60
N HIS A 128 7.96 -27.20 1.04
CA HIS A 128 7.78 -25.88 0.41
C HIS A 128 9.15 -25.34 0.00
N TYR A 129 9.37 -25.17 -1.31
CA TYR A 129 10.66 -24.77 -1.86
C TYR A 129 10.73 -23.26 -2.07
N LYS A 130 11.72 -22.61 -1.43
CA LYS A 130 11.87 -21.15 -1.38
C LYS A 130 13.26 -20.72 -1.82
N GLY A 131 13.34 -19.58 -2.48
CA GLY A 131 14.61 -18.98 -2.90
C GLY A 131 15.15 -18.00 -1.87
N LEU A 132 16.48 -17.98 -1.69
CA LEU A 132 17.19 -16.98 -0.91
C LEU A 132 18.30 -16.35 -1.77
N LEU A 133 18.15 -15.08 -2.12
CA LEU A 133 19.13 -14.34 -2.91
C LEU A 133 19.86 -13.34 -2.02
N PHE A 134 21.15 -13.54 -1.78
CA PHE A 134 22.00 -12.50 -1.21
C PHE A 134 22.51 -11.60 -2.34
N CYS A 135 22.29 -10.30 -2.23
CA CYS A 135 22.83 -9.28 -3.13
C CYS A 135 23.62 -8.28 -2.30
N LEU A 136 24.91 -8.52 -2.10
CA LEU A 136 25.73 -7.79 -1.12
C LEU A 136 26.75 -6.86 -1.79
N SER A 137 27.10 -5.79 -1.10
CA SER A 137 28.16 -4.85 -1.47
C SER A 137 29.19 -4.73 -0.35
N SER A 138 30.47 -4.67 -0.73
CA SER A 138 31.57 -4.39 0.21
C SER A 138 31.88 -2.89 0.37
N LEU A 139 31.11 -1.99 -0.25
CA LEU A 139 31.37 -0.56 -0.13
C LEU A 139 30.77 0.00 1.18
N ASP A 140 31.60 0.59 2.03
CA ASP A 140 31.19 1.11 3.36
C ASP A 140 30.00 2.09 3.30
N SER A 141 29.96 2.96 2.28
CA SER A 141 28.86 3.91 2.09
C SER A 141 27.51 3.24 1.78
N GLU A 142 27.52 1.96 1.42
CA GLU A 142 26.36 1.16 1.07
C GLU A 142 25.96 0.18 2.17
N LEU A 143 26.53 0.30 3.39
CA LEU A 143 26.23 -0.58 4.52
C LEU A 143 24.71 -0.74 4.79
N GLU A 144 23.93 0.31 4.56
CA GLU A 144 22.47 0.29 4.74
C GLU A 144 21.71 0.55 3.42
N TYR A 145 22.34 0.29 2.28
CA TYR A 145 21.72 0.51 0.99
C TYR A 145 20.58 -0.48 0.74
N ASP A 146 19.40 0.04 0.38
CA ASP A 146 18.24 -0.73 -0.04
C ASP A 146 18.29 -0.94 -1.55
N PHE A 147 18.77 -2.10 -1.98
CA PHE A 147 18.95 -2.44 -3.38
C PHE A 147 17.60 -2.62 -4.10
N VAL A 148 16.55 -3.01 -3.37
CA VAL A 148 15.24 -3.35 -3.93
C VAL A 148 14.28 -2.16 -4.00
N GLU A 149 14.44 -1.15 -3.12
CA GLU A 149 13.51 -0.02 -2.95
C GLU A 149 13.08 0.67 -4.27
N TYR A 150 14.02 0.85 -5.20
CA TYR A 150 13.82 1.61 -6.43
C TYR A 150 13.52 0.77 -7.68
N ILE A 151 13.35 -0.55 -7.51
CA ILE A 151 13.09 -1.46 -8.62
C ILE A 151 11.59 -1.69 -8.74
N ASP A 152 11.08 -1.55 -9.96
CA ASP A 152 9.67 -1.85 -10.27
C ASP A 152 9.42 -3.36 -10.26
N ASN A 153 8.25 -3.78 -9.78
CA ASN A 153 7.90 -5.19 -9.60
C ASN A 153 7.37 -5.89 -10.86
N GLY A 154 7.53 -5.27 -12.04
CA GLY A 154 7.15 -5.81 -13.35
C GLY A 154 8.13 -6.82 -13.95
N ILE A 155 8.75 -7.68 -13.13
CA ILE A 155 9.66 -8.73 -13.61
C ILE A 155 8.85 -9.91 -14.14
N GLU A 156 9.12 -10.32 -15.38
CA GLU A 156 8.51 -11.49 -16.02
C GLU A 156 9.36 -12.74 -15.82
N PHE A 157 8.74 -13.80 -15.31
CA PHE A 157 9.39 -15.09 -15.02
C PHE A 157 9.08 -16.19 -16.05
N GLY A 158 8.41 -15.83 -17.16
CA GLY A 158 8.08 -16.78 -18.22
C GLY A 158 7.21 -17.95 -17.72
N LYS A 159 7.68 -19.18 -17.97
CA LYS A 159 7.04 -20.45 -17.55
C LYS A 159 7.68 -21.05 -16.30
N ASN A 160 8.60 -20.34 -15.64
CA ASN A 160 9.19 -20.79 -14.38
C ASN A 160 8.13 -20.78 -13.27
N ASN A 161 8.27 -21.72 -12.34
CA ASN A 161 7.33 -21.91 -11.25
C ASN A 161 8.05 -21.91 -9.89
N PHE A 162 7.74 -20.93 -9.05
CA PHE A 162 8.22 -20.84 -7.67
C PHE A 162 7.16 -20.18 -6.78
N GLU A 163 7.27 -20.39 -5.46
CA GLU A 163 6.38 -19.79 -4.47
C GLU A 163 6.86 -18.41 -4.06
N GLU A 164 8.03 -18.38 -3.40
CA GLU A 164 8.67 -17.15 -2.94
C GLU A 164 10.19 -17.15 -3.15
N ILE A 165 10.74 -15.96 -3.39
CA ILE A 165 12.18 -15.66 -3.33
C ILE A 165 12.38 -14.48 -2.36
N PHE A 166 13.29 -14.65 -1.41
CA PHE A 166 13.67 -13.67 -0.40
C PHE A 166 15.01 -13.05 -0.79
N VAL A 167 15.06 -11.72 -0.96
CA VAL A 167 16.25 -10.96 -1.35
C VAL A 167 16.82 -10.27 -0.13
N VAL A 168 18.07 -10.56 0.20
CA VAL A 168 18.80 -9.95 1.31
C VAL A 168 19.88 -9.06 0.73
N ASP A 169 19.67 -7.75 0.82
CA ASP A 169 20.66 -6.72 0.48
C ASP A 169 21.35 -6.16 1.74
N ASN A 170 22.24 -5.18 1.56
CA ASN A 170 23.01 -4.60 2.64
C ASN A 170 22.12 -4.03 3.77
N LYS A 171 21.05 -3.30 3.46
CA LYS A 171 20.10 -2.81 4.49
C LYS A 171 19.56 -3.94 5.37
N ARG A 172 19.09 -5.03 4.75
CA ARG A 172 18.48 -6.18 5.45
C ARG A 172 19.52 -6.99 6.21
N ALA A 173 20.67 -7.27 5.58
CA ALA A 173 21.79 -7.98 6.19
C ALA A 173 22.34 -7.23 7.42
N THR A 174 22.58 -5.93 7.29
CA THR A 174 23.10 -5.08 8.36
C THR A 174 22.13 -5.03 9.54
N PHE A 175 20.83 -4.84 9.31
CA PHE A 175 19.85 -4.83 10.38
C PHE A 175 19.78 -6.19 11.11
N LEU A 176 19.76 -7.29 10.36
CA LEU A 176 19.73 -8.65 10.90
C LEU A 176 20.96 -8.97 11.75
N VAL A 177 22.16 -8.76 11.20
CA VAL A 177 23.44 -9.00 11.89
C VAL A 177 23.57 -8.09 13.10
N SER A 178 23.19 -6.83 12.98
CA SER A 178 23.23 -5.89 14.10
C SER A 178 22.32 -6.33 15.24
N SER A 179 21.08 -6.74 14.93
CA SER A 179 20.13 -7.23 15.93
C SER A 179 20.69 -8.43 16.71
N ILE A 180 21.24 -9.41 15.99
CA ILE A 180 21.79 -10.63 16.59
C ILE A 180 23.05 -10.33 17.42
N LYS A 181 23.99 -9.52 16.90
CA LYS A 181 25.22 -9.17 17.63
C LYS A 181 24.95 -8.33 18.88
N ASN A 182 24.02 -7.37 18.83
CA ASN A 182 23.61 -6.62 20.02
C ASN A 182 22.96 -7.54 21.07
N ALA A 183 22.11 -8.48 20.64
CA ALA A 183 21.49 -9.45 21.55
C ALA A 183 22.51 -10.42 22.17
N ALA A 184 23.51 -10.86 21.40
CA ALA A 184 24.60 -11.69 21.89
C ALA A 184 25.44 -10.95 22.95
N ASN A 185 25.73 -9.66 22.73
CA ASN A 185 26.51 -8.84 23.67
C ASN A 185 25.74 -8.48 24.95
N TYR A 186 24.41 -8.40 24.90
CA TYR A 186 23.58 -8.10 26.07
C TYR A 186 23.71 -9.17 27.18
N MET A 187 23.71 -10.44 26.79
CA MET A 187 23.83 -11.58 27.70
C MET A 187 24.78 -12.61 27.09
N SER A 188 26.07 -12.32 27.20
CA SER A 188 27.17 -13.13 26.67
C SER A 188 27.12 -14.54 27.26
N GLY A 189 27.05 -15.57 26.41
CA GLY A 189 27.02 -16.99 26.80
C GLY A 189 25.62 -17.62 26.86
N ALA A 190 24.55 -16.82 26.85
CA ALA A 190 23.20 -17.34 26.60
C ALA A 190 23.01 -17.60 25.09
N THR A 191 22.20 -18.60 24.72
CA THR A 191 21.84 -18.83 23.31
C THR A 191 20.94 -17.71 22.80
N THR A 192 21.04 -17.39 21.51
CA THR A 192 20.10 -16.47 20.84
C THR A 192 18.92 -17.27 20.32
N LYS A 193 17.72 -16.99 20.83
CA LYS A 193 16.47 -17.61 20.36
C LYS A 193 15.58 -16.55 19.73
N PHE A 194 14.92 -16.86 18.62
CA PHE A 194 13.95 -15.99 17.93
C PHE A 194 12.54 -16.34 18.38
N ILE A 195 11.67 -15.35 18.56
CA ILE A 195 10.25 -15.59 18.86
C ILE A 195 9.53 -16.07 17.60
N TYR A 196 8.69 -17.09 17.75
CA TYR A 196 7.80 -17.57 16.70
C TYR A 196 6.40 -17.03 16.97
N GLN A 197 6.00 -16.00 16.22
CA GLN A 197 4.71 -15.35 16.42
C GLN A 197 3.55 -16.28 16.04
N ASN A 198 2.40 -16.10 16.70
CA ASN A 198 1.19 -16.84 16.36
C ASN A 198 0.68 -16.43 14.97
N THR A 199 0.62 -17.39 14.05
CA THR A 199 0.14 -17.22 12.67
C THR A 199 -1.27 -17.80 12.45
N GLY A 200 -1.87 -18.42 13.46
CA GLY A 200 -3.05 -19.27 13.35
C GLY A 200 -2.76 -20.64 12.73
N LYS A 201 -1.56 -20.83 12.15
CA LYS A 201 -1.09 -22.08 11.51
C LYS A 201 -0.05 -22.83 12.33
N ASN A 202 0.38 -22.26 13.46
CA ASN A 202 1.33 -22.85 14.39
C ASN A 202 0.71 -23.05 15.80
N MET A 203 -0.55 -23.48 15.85
CA MET A 203 -1.34 -23.60 17.09
C MET A 203 -1.49 -25.04 17.60
N GLU A 204 -0.82 -26.01 16.97
CA GLU A 204 -0.88 -27.39 17.43
C GLU A 204 -0.14 -27.54 18.77
N LYS A 205 -0.87 -27.90 19.84
CA LYS A 205 -0.33 -27.94 21.21
C LYS A 205 0.90 -28.85 21.37
N SER A 206 0.93 -29.98 20.68
CA SER A 206 2.05 -30.93 20.66
C SER A 206 3.33 -30.36 20.06
N GLN A 207 3.21 -29.31 19.25
CA GLN A 207 4.30 -28.72 18.46
C GLN A 207 4.52 -27.24 18.79
N LEU A 208 3.87 -26.71 19.82
CA LEU A 208 3.91 -25.28 20.13
C LEU A 208 5.30 -24.88 20.65
N LEU A 209 6.13 -24.30 19.77
CA LEU A 209 7.36 -23.62 20.14
C LEU A 209 7.15 -22.11 20.10
N LEU A 210 7.31 -21.45 21.25
CA LEU A 210 7.21 -19.98 21.34
C LEU A 210 8.48 -19.26 20.89
N SER A 211 9.62 -19.95 20.96
CA SER A 211 10.90 -19.47 20.48
C SER A 211 11.84 -20.62 20.12
N GLY A 212 12.87 -20.33 19.32
CA GLY A 212 13.89 -21.32 18.94
C GLY A 212 15.11 -20.69 18.29
N GLU A 213 16.15 -21.48 18.09
CA GLU A 213 17.48 -20.99 17.64
C GLU A 213 17.55 -20.71 16.14
N LYS A 214 16.56 -21.17 15.37
CA LYS A 214 16.50 -20.97 13.92
C LYS A 214 15.60 -19.79 13.59
N LEU A 215 16.08 -18.84 12.78
CA LEU A 215 15.23 -17.82 12.18
C LEU A 215 14.51 -18.44 10.96
N PRO A 216 13.17 -18.43 10.91
CA PRO A 216 12.43 -18.79 9.71
C PRO A 216 12.72 -17.80 8.58
N VAL A 217 12.79 -18.29 7.35
CA VAL A 217 13.14 -17.48 6.17
C VAL A 217 12.18 -16.30 5.97
N GLN A 218 10.92 -16.45 6.40
CA GLN A 218 9.89 -15.41 6.36
C GLN A 218 10.27 -14.17 7.18
N LEU A 219 11.13 -14.32 8.19
CA LEU A 219 11.59 -13.24 9.05
C LEU A 219 12.95 -12.65 8.63
N ILE A 220 13.62 -13.20 7.60
CA ILE A 220 14.95 -12.71 7.16
C ILE A 220 14.91 -11.29 6.58
N ASN A 221 13.75 -10.91 6.02
CA ASN A 221 13.44 -9.58 5.48
C ASN A 221 12.68 -8.70 6.48
N SER A 222 12.62 -9.08 7.76
CA SER A 222 11.87 -8.33 8.75
C SER A 222 12.64 -7.08 9.20
N GLU A 223 11.95 -5.95 9.31
CA GLU A 223 12.47 -4.74 9.96
C GLU A 223 12.17 -4.72 11.46
N ILE A 224 11.58 -5.81 11.98
CA ILE A 224 11.44 -6.08 13.42
C ILE A 224 11.88 -7.50 13.72
N ILE A 225 12.82 -7.66 14.66
CA ILE A 225 13.32 -8.97 15.08
C ILE A 225 13.21 -9.08 16.60
N PRO A 226 12.26 -9.87 17.11
CA PRO A 226 12.18 -10.21 18.52
C PRO A 226 13.11 -11.39 18.86
N ILE A 227 13.99 -11.20 19.84
CA ILE A 227 14.98 -12.16 20.32
C ILE A 227 14.76 -12.41 21.80
N VAL A 228 14.82 -13.67 22.23
CA VAL A 228 14.82 -14.11 23.61
C VAL A 228 16.25 -14.46 24.03
N LYS A 229 16.64 -13.93 25.20
CA LYS A 229 17.86 -14.30 25.91
C LYS A 229 17.46 -14.77 27.30
N GLU A 230 17.90 -15.95 27.68
CA GLU A 230 17.58 -16.53 28.98
C GLU A 230 18.80 -17.16 29.64
N ASP A 231 18.88 -16.99 30.95
CA ASP A 231 19.77 -17.72 31.84
C ASP A 231 18.97 -18.37 32.98
N ARG A 232 19.63 -18.79 34.07
CA ARG A 232 18.94 -19.44 35.20
C ARG A 232 17.97 -18.51 35.93
N ASP A 233 18.21 -17.21 35.88
CA ASP A 233 17.57 -16.22 36.75
C ASP A 233 16.61 -15.30 35.99
N LYS A 234 16.85 -15.07 34.68
CA LYS A 234 16.16 -14.03 33.91
C LYS A 234 15.86 -14.46 32.49
N ILE A 235 14.62 -14.21 32.05
CA ILE A 235 14.19 -14.26 30.65
C ILE A 235 13.97 -12.83 30.15
N SER A 236 14.79 -12.40 29.20
CA SER A 236 14.72 -11.09 28.56
C SER A 236 14.21 -11.23 27.13
N CYS A 237 13.20 -10.43 26.76
CA CYS A 237 12.78 -10.24 25.37
C CYS A 237 13.37 -8.93 24.82
N LEU A 238 14.13 -9.04 23.74
CA LEU A 238 14.77 -7.93 23.04
C LEU A 238 14.04 -7.73 21.72
N ILE A 239 13.47 -6.56 21.47
CA ILE A 239 12.78 -6.24 20.21
C ILE A 239 13.61 -5.20 19.47
N PHE A 240 14.24 -5.61 18.39
CA PHE A 240 14.95 -4.70 17.48
C PHE A 240 14.00 -4.20 16.41
N CYS A 241 13.98 -2.89 16.17
CA CYS A 241 13.15 -2.25 15.14
C CYS A 241 14.02 -1.30 14.32
N ASN A 242 13.99 -1.43 12.99
CA ASN A 242 14.82 -0.62 12.11
C ASN A 242 14.26 0.80 11.85
N ASN A 243 13.00 1.05 12.21
CA ASN A 243 12.42 2.40 12.10
C ASN A 243 12.95 3.32 13.22
N PRO A 244 13.11 4.62 12.97
CA PRO A 244 13.57 5.58 13.96
C PRO A 244 12.60 5.74 15.14
N TYR A 245 13.11 6.29 16.23
CA TYR A 245 12.35 6.72 17.38
C TYR A 245 11.30 7.78 17.00
N SER A 246 10.07 7.54 17.44
CA SER A 246 8.99 8.51 17.53
C SER A 246 8.07 8.09 18.68
N LYS A 247 7.24 9.02 19.19
CA LYS A 247 6.25 8.69 20.23
C LYS A 247 5.25 7.63 19.74
N GLU A 248 4.89 7.69 18.47
CA GLU A 248 3.98 6.75 17.82
C GLU A 248 4.60 5.35 17.71
N ASN A 249 5.84 5.26 17.21
CA ASN A 249 6.57 3.99 17.12
C ASN A 249 6.79 3.37 18.51
N THR A 250 7.08 4.21 19.52
CA THR A 250 7.20 3.79 20.93
C THR A 250 5.90 3.13 21.41
N SER A 251 4.75 3.77 21.16
CA SER A 251 3.44 3.23 21.57
C SER A 251 3.15 1.89 20.90
N ARG A 252 3.38 1.80 19.58
CA ARG A 252 3.19 0.58 18.77
C ARG A 252 4.10 -0.58 19.20
N LEU A 253 5.36 -0.30 19.52
CA LEU A 253 6.31 -1.31 19.98
C LEU A 253 6.02 -1.79 21.41
N ILE A 254 5.52 -0.91 22.30
CA ILE A 254 5.00 -1.33 23.61
C ILE A 254 3.84 -2.31 23.43
N TRP A 255 2.88 -1.99 22.55
CA TRP A 255 1.77 -2.89 22.25
C TRP A 255 2.25 -4.23 21.67
N LEU A 256 3.18 -4.20 20.71
CA LEU A 256 3.75 -5.41 20.12
C LEU A 256 4.39 -6.28 21.21
N SER A 257 5.19 -5.67 22.08
CA SER A 257 5.89 -6.36 23.16
C SER A 257 4.93 -6.99 24.17
N HIS A 258 3.78 -6.35 24.41
CA HIS A 258 2.74 -6.90 25.29
C HIS A 258 2.15 -8.19 24.72
N LYS A 259 1.89 -8.21 23.41
CA LYS A 259 1.28 -9.36 22.74
C LYS A 259 2.28 -10.50 22.48
N LEU A 260 3.57 -10.19 22.28
CA LEU A 260 4.62 -11.18 22.02
C LEU A 260 5.32 -11.70 23.28
N CYS A 261 5.53 -10.86 24.29
CA CYS A 261 6.51 -11.12 25.37
C CYS A 261 5.90 -11.23 26.78
N GLY A 262 4.64 -11.68 26.88
CA GLY A 262 3.86 -11.66 28.13
C GLY A 262 4.48 -12.37 29.35
N LEU A 263 5.40 -13.33 29.14
CA LEU A 263 6.02 -14.13 30.21
C LEU A 263 7.45 -13.71 30.56
N THR A 264 7.92 -12.57 30.03
CA THR A 264 9.31 -12.13 30.25
C THR A 264 9.49 -11.32 31.54
N ASN A 265 10.68 -11.43 32.12
CA ASN A 265 11.09 -10.63 33.29
C ASN A 265 11.41 -9.18 32.88
N GLU A 266 11.92 -9.00 31.66
CA GLU A 266 12.37 -7.73 31.13
C GLU A 266 12.13 -7.68 29.62
N ILE A 267 11.74 -6.50 29.14
CA ILE A 267 11.59 -6.19 27.72
C ILE A 267 12.51 -5.02 27.37
N ARG A 268 13.38 -5.22 26.37
CA ARG A 268 14.31 -4.20 25.89
C ARG A 268 14.00 -3.90 24.42
N ILE A 269 13.56 -2.69 24.12
CA ILE A 269 13.24 -2.27 22.75
C ILE A 269 14.40 -1.45 22.21
N TYR A 270 14.90 -1.82 21.04
CA TYR A 270 16.07 -1.24 20.41
C TYR A 270 15.69 -0.51 19.12
N LEU A 271 16.10 0.75 19.00
CA LEU A 271 15.83 1.65 17.86
C LEU A 271 17.14 2.28 17.37
N PRO A 272 17.30 2.62 16.08
CA PRO A 272 18.58 3.05 15.52
C PRO A 272 19.05 4.43 16.04
N ASN A 273 18.13 5.34 16.34
CA ASN A 273 18.42 6.73 16.73
C ASN A 273 17.81 7.12 18.09
N TYR A 274 17.46 6.15 18.94
CA TYR A 274 17.02 6.47 20.30
C TYR A 274 18.15 7.12 21.09
N ASP A 275 17.80 8.09 21.93
CA ASP A 275 18.70 8.77 22.86
C ASP A 275 18.02 8.88 24.22
N ASP A 276 18.78 8.72 25.30
CA ASP A 276 18.25 8.75 26.66
C ASP A 276 17.60 10.09 27.04
N ASN A 277 17.95 11.18 26.32
CA ASN A 277 17.25 12.45 26.47
C ASN A 277 15.75 12.37 26.12
N LYS A 278 15.29 11.30 25.46
CA LYS A 278 13.88 11.03 25.13
C LYS A 278 13.13 10.23 26.20
N GLN A 279 13.78 9.85 27.30
CA GLN A 279 13.15 9.02 28.34
C GLN A 279 11.87 9.63 28.91
N TYR A 280 11.77 10.96 29.04
CA TYR A 280 10.56 11.63 29.53
C TYR A 280 9.38 11.48 28.55
N GLU A 281 9.64 11.50 27.24
CA GLU A 281 8.62 11.26 26.21
C GLU A 281 8.15 9.81 26.25
N VAL A 282 9.07 8.85 26.39
CA VAL A 282 8.78 7.41 26.56
C VAL A 282 7.92 7.18 27.81
N ASN A 283 8.28 7.79 28.94
CA ASN A 283 7.50 7.69 30.17
C ASN A 283 6.08 8.25 30.00
N GLY A 284 5.94 9.38 29.28
CA GLY A 284 4.63 9.92 28.92
C GLY A 284 3.79 8.95 28.08
N VAL A 285 4.41 8.20 27.15
CA VAL A 285 3.72 7.17 26.37
C VAL A 285 3.33 5.97 27.25
N LYS A 286 4.21 5.50 28.15
CA LYS A 286 3.92 4.39 29.07
C LYS A 286 2.72 4.67 29.98
N GLN A 287 2.57 5.90 30.46
CA GLN A 287 1.43 6.35 31.28
C GLN A 287 0.08 6.23 30.56
N LEU A 288 0.06 6.09 29.23
CA LEU A 288 -1.17 5.87 28.46
C LEU A 288 -1.65 4.41 28.53
N PHE A 289 -0.84 3.48 29.02
CA PHE A 289 -1.20 2.08 29.19
C PHE A 289 -1.68 1.82 30.62
N LYS A 290 -2.76 1.05 30.76
CA LYS A 290 -3.37 0.76 32.07
C LYS A 290 -2.53 -0.19 32.94
N ASP A 291 -1.74 -1.07 32.30
CA ASP A 291 -0.92 -2.07 32.99
C ASP A 291 0.48 -1.53 33.31
N GLU A 292 0.60 -0.93 34.50
CA GLU A 292 1.86 -0.37 35.00
C GLU A 292 2.90 -1.47 35.30
N ALA A 293 2.46 -2.62 35.80
CA ALA A 293 3.34 -3.77 36.09
C ALA A 293 4.00 -4.32 34.82
N PHE A 294 3.31 -4.22 33.68
CA PHE A 294 3.88 -4.52 32.37
C PHE A 294 4.83 -3.43 31.87
N THR A 295 4.41 -2.16 31.84
CA THR A 295 5.21 -1.07 31.24
C THR A 295 6.49 -0.74 32.00
N THR A 296 6.55 -1.06 33.29
CA THR A 296 7.77 -0.96 34.12
C THR A 296 8.87 -1.94 33.69
N LYS A 297 8.52 -3.07 33.06
CA LYS A 297 9.50 -4.03 32.52
C LYS A 297 10.14 -3.58 31.22
N ILE A 298 9.59 -2.57 30.56
CA ILE A 298 10.03 -2.11 29.23
C ILE A 298 11.11 -1.06 29.37
N THR A 299 12.19 -1.19 28.61
CA THR A 299 13.23 -0.16 28.48
C THR A 299 13.54 0.08 27.01
N PHE A 300 13.92 1.30 26.65
CA PHE A 300 14.27 1.67 25.28
C PHE A 300 15.77 1.94 25.19
N HIS A 301 16.38 1.51 24.08
CA HIS A 301 17.82 1.53 23.87
C HIS A 301 18.14 1.87 22.43
N ARG A 302 19.36 2.36 22.21
CA ARG A 302 19.98 2.40 20.89
C ARG A 302 20.74 1.11 20.65
N PHE A 303 20.67 0.56 19.44
CA PHE A 303 21.55 -0.55 19.04
C PHE A 303 22.71 -0.07 18.17
N SER A 304 23.85 -0.76 18.29
CA SER A 304 25.02 -0.50 17.44
C SER A 304 24.85 -1.15 16.08
N LYS A 305 25.23 -0.47 15.01
CA LYS A 305 25.29 -1.05 13.67
C LYS A 305 26.59 -1.84 13.52
N TYR A 306 26.50 -3.00 12.89
CA TYR A 306 27.64 -3.86 12.64
C TYR A 306 27.90 -3.96 11.14
N ASP A 307 29.16 -3.77 10.77
CA ASP A 307 29.60 -3.99 9.40
C ASP A 307 29.54 -5.49 9.05
N ILE A 308 28.84 -5.80 7.97
CA ILE A 308 28.70 -7.16 7.44
C ILE A 308 29.93 -7.61 6.67
N VAL A 309 30.76 -6.69 6.15
CA VAL A 309 31.98 -7.02 5.40
C VAL A 309 33.01 -7.67 6.32
N SER A 310 33.16 -7.18 7.55
CA SER A 310 34.02 -7.77 8.59
C SER A 310 33.73 -9.25 8.92
N LEU A 311 32.56 -9.77 8.54
CA LEU A 311 32.21 -11.18 8.77
C LEU A 311 33.16 -12.13 8.01
N LYS A 312 33.65 -11.75 6.83
CA LYS A 312 34.55 -12.61 6.04
C LYS A 312 35.93 -12.82 6.67
N GLU A 313 36.30 -11.98 7.63
CA GLU A 313 37.57 -12.01 8.36
C GLU A 313 37.50 -12.83 9.65
N SER A 314 36.29 -13.10 10.14
CA SER A 314 36.01 -13.65 11.47
C SER A 314 36.14 -15.19 11.56
N GLN A 315 37.18 -15.79 10.99
CA GLN A 315 37.36 -17.27 10.98
C GLN A 315 38.01 -17.88 12.25
N ASN A 316 38.27 -17.08 13.29
CA ASN A 316 38.78 -17.60 14.57
C ASN A 316 37.63 -17.97 15.54
N SER A 317 37.31 -19.27 15.57
CA SER A 317 36.70 -20.03 16.67
C SER A 317 35.84 -19.28 17.69
N LEU A 318 34.53 -19.16 17.43
CA LEU A 318 33.53 -19.04 18.49
C LEU A 318 33.08 -20.43 18.93
N ASN A 319 34.00 -21.23 19.45
CA ASN A 319 33.64 -22.33 20.34
C ASN A 319 33.44 -21.73 21.73
N SER A 320 32.23 -21.27 22.00
CA SER A 320 31.76 -21.06 23.36
C SER A 320 30.57 -21.98 23.57
N GLY A 321 30.75 -23.01 24.42
CA GLY A 321 29.67 -23.88 24.82
C GLY A 321 28.58 -23.03 25.46
N ALA A 322 27.48 -22.82 24.75
CA ALA A 322 26.30 -22.17 25.32
C ALA A 322 25.63 -23.13 26.29
N ASN A 323 25.29 -22.65 27.47
CA ASN A 323 24.53 -23.44 28.43
C ASN A 323 23.08 -23.56 27.94
N ILE A 324 22.64 -24.80 27.66
CA ILE A 324 21.27 -25.09 27.24
C ILE A 324 20.39 -25.17 28.50
N TYR A 325 19.42 -24.26 28.60
CA TYR A 325 18.37 -24.33 29.61
C TYR A 325 17.09 -24.92 28.98
N PRO A 326 16.46 -25.93 29.61
CA PRO A 326 15.25 -26.54 29.07
C PRO A 326 14.10 -25.51 29.03
N PRO A 327 13.28 -25.51 27.96
CA PRO A 327 12.15 -24.59 27.85
C PRO A 327 11.14 -24.85 28.97
N LYS A 328 10.75 -23.80 29.70
CA LYS A 328 9.58 -23.88 30.59
C LYS A 328 8.32 -23.86 29.72
N ASN A 329 7.57 -24.96 29.72
CA ASN A 329 6.22 -25.00 29.18
C ASN A 329 5.35 -24.03 29.98
N ALA A 330 4.91 -22.94 29.35
CA ALA A 330 4.01 -21.99 29.96
C ALA A 330 2.82 -21.73 29.03
N GLU A 331 1.61 -21.99 29.53
CA GLU A 331 0.37 -21.68 28.84
C GLU A 331 0.16 -20.17 28.80
N ILE A 332 -0.21 -19.66 27.62
CA ILE A 332 -0.49 -18.25 27.40
C ILE A 332 -1.89 -17.93 27.96
N VAL A 333 -1.96 -17.07 28.96
CA VAL A 333 -3.18 -16.32 29.30
C VAL A 333 -3.04 -14.93 28.69
N HIS A 334 -3.83 -14.63 27.66
CA HIS A 334 -3.89 -13.28 27.10
C HIS A 334 -4.52 -12.32 28.13
N SER A 335 -3.75 -11.34 28.60
CA SER A 335 -4.31 -10.20 29.33
C SER A 335 -5.14 -9.35 28.35
N ASN A 336 -6.45 -9.29 28.61
CA ASN A 336 -7.43 -8.58 27.78
C ASN A 336 -7.56 -7.09 28.15
N ILE A 337 -6.56 -6.47 28.80
CA ILE A 337 -6.72 -5.16 29.48
C ILE A 337 -5.83 -4.06 28.88
N ILE A 338 -5.57 -4.09 27.57
CA ILE A 338 -5.03 -2.94 26.84
C ILE A 338 -6.02 -2.59 25.73
N SER A 339 -6.40 -1.32 25.67
CA SER A 339 -7.26 -0.77 24.62
C SER A 339 -6.62 -1.04 23.26
N ASP A 340 -7.37 -1.63 22.34
CA ASP A 340 -6.99 -1.77 20.93
C ASP A 340 -7.14 -0.42 20.19
N ASP A 341 -6.57 0.65 20.76
CA ASP A 341 -6.50 1.96 20.13
C ASP A 341 -5.52 1.88 18.94
N ILE A 342 -6.05 2.00 17.73
CA ILE A 342 -5.42 1.44 16.53
C ILE A 342 -4.19 2.23 16.05
N ASP A 343 -4.07 3.51 16.38
CA ASP A 343 -2.84 4.25 16.08
C ASP A 343 -1.67 3.80 16.99
N LYS A 344 -1.99 3.04 18.04
CA LYS A 344 -1.06 2.51 19.03
C LYS A 344 -0.80 1.02 18.89
N ILE A 345 -1.39 0.32 17.91
CA ILE A 345 -1.18 -1.13 17.70
C ILE A 345 -0.22 -1.41 16.55
N LEU A 346 0.45 -2.58 16.62
CA LEU A 346 1.30 -3.10 15.56
C LEU A 346 0.92 -4.56 15.27
N PRO A 347 -0.11 -4.79 14.44
CA PRO A 347 -0.72 -6.10 14.26
C PRO A 347 0.22 -7.07 13.54
N PHE A 348 0.11 -8.34 13.90
CA PHE A 348 0.87 -9.44 13.29
C PHE A 348 0.02 -10.71 13.21
N GLY A 349 0.50 -11.74 12.52
CA GLY A 349 -0.12 -13.05 12.57
C GLY A 349 -1.50 -13.11 11.92
N ASP A 350 -2.35 -14.00 12.45
CA ASP A 350 -3.73 -14.15 11.96
C ASP A 350 -4.56 -12.87 12.13
N PHE A 351 -4.21 -12.01 13.09
CA PHE A 351 -4.87 -10.71 13.28
C PHE A 351 -4.71 -9.75 12.09
N LEU A 352 -3.69 -9.95 11.24
CA LEU A 352 -3.53 -9.20 9.98
C LEU A 352 -4.45 -9.70 8.85
N ILE A 353 -4.92 -10.94 8.89
CA ILE A 353 -5.55 -11.57 7.73
C ILE A 353 -6.92 -10.97 7.39
N PRO A 354 -7.88 -10.83 8.34
CA PRO A 354 -9.17 -10.19 8.04
C PRO A 354 -9.00 -8.77 7.53
N LYS A 355 -8.01 -8.07 8.08
CA LYS A 355 -7.63 -6.71 7.74
C LYS A 355 -7.19 -6.66 6.27
N LEU A 356 -6.17 -7.42 5.89
CA LEU A 356 -5.61 -7.39 4.54
C LEU A 356 -6.60 -7.89 3.48
N ARG A 357 -7.60 -8.70 3.85
CA ARG A 357 -8.59 -9.29 2.93
C ARG A 357 -9.53 -8.29 2.24
N THR A 358 -9.71 -7.07 2.78
CA THR A 358 -10.62 -6.03 2.23
C THR A 358 -10.47 -5.80 0.72
N SER A 359 -11.56 -5.55 -0.02
CA SER A 359 -11.50 -5.33 -1.48
C SER A 359 -10.75 -4.06 -1.91
N ILE A 360 -10.39 -3.18 -0.96
CA ILE A 360 -9.69 -1.92 -1.21
C ILE A 360 -8.21 -2.17 -1.55
N LEU A 361 -7.53 -3.02 -0.77
CA LEU A 361 -6.17 -3.48 -1.07
C LEU A 361 -6.25 -4.59 -2.13
N SER A 362 -5.72 -4.34 -3.32
CA SER A 362 -5.66 -5.35 -4.38
C SER A 362 -4.44 -6.25 -4.23
N GLU A 363 -4.46 -7.39 -4.92
CA GLU A 363 -3.35 -8.34 -5.03
C GLU A 363 -2.07 -7.63 -5.50
N VAL A 364 -2.21 -6.72 -6.47
CA VAL A 364 -1.10 -5.90 -6.96
C VAL A 364 -0.47 -5.08 -5.83
N ASN A 365 -1.27 -4.48 -4.95
CA ASN A 365 -0.71 -3.72 -3.82
C ASN A 365 0.05 -4.60 -2.84
N LEU A 366 -0.50 -5.76 -2.51
CA LEU A 366 0.15 -6.71 -1.61
C LEU A 366 1.46 -7.23 -2.22
N LYS A 367 1.49 -7.50 -3.52
CA LYS A 367 2.72 -7.87 -4.25
C LYS A 367 3.74 -6.74 -4.27
N THR A 368 3.32 -5.50 -4.50
CA THR A 368 4.23 -4.34 -4.45
C THR A 368 4.80 -4.16 -3.05
N PHE A 369 3.99 -4.34 -2.01
CA PHE A 369 4.45 -4.31 -0.62
C PHE A 369 5.51 -5.40 -0.37
N LEU A 370 5.22 -6.65 -0.71
CA LEU A 370 6.16 -7.77 -0.55
C LEU A 370 7.44 -7.53 -1.36
N PHE A 371 7.33 -7.07 -2.60
CA PHE A 371 8.48 -6.77 -3.44
C PHE A 371 9.39 -5.73 -2.80
N ARG A 372 8.84 -4.61 -2.29
CA ARG A 372 9.61 -3.59 -1.56
C ARG A 372 10.25 -4.14 -0.28
N LYS A 373 9.61 -5.11 0.38
CA LYS A 373 10.20 -5.83 1.53
C LYS A 373 11.36 -6.75 1.12
N GLY A 374 11.53 -7.02 -0.19
CA GLY A 374 12.50 -7.97 -0.73
C GLY A 374 11.93 -9.37 -0.91
N ILE A 375 10.61 -9.53 -0.96
CA ILE A 375 9.93 -10.82 -1.10
C ILE A 375 9.19 -10.86 -2.44
N ILE A 376 9.65 -11.71 -3.35
CA ILE A 376 9.08 -11.89 -4.69
C ILE A 376 8.20 -13.14 -4.66
N THR A 377 6.98 -13.04 -5.17
CA THR A 377 6.04 -14.18 -5.22
C THR A 377 5.29 -14.26 -6.54
N LEU A 378 5.11 -15.48 -7.07
CA LEU A 378 4.26 -15.73 -8.24
C LEU A 378 2.79 -15.91 -7.87
N ASN A 379 2.46 -16.06 -6.58
CA ASN A 379 1.10 -16.26 -6.08
C ASN A 379 0.15 -15.22 -6.67
N LYS A 380 -0.87 -15.66 -7.42
CA LYS A 380 -1.65 -14.74 -8.27
C LYS A 380 -2.83 -14.15 -7.54
N THR A 381 -3.46 -14.92 -6.66
CA THR A 381 -4.67 -14.50 -5.97
C THR A 381 -4.35 -13.99 -4.58
N LYS A 382 -5.27 -13.18 -4.04
CA LYS A 382 -5.15 -12.68 -2.69
C LYS A 382 -5.08 -13.79 -1.65
N ASN A 383 -5.86 -14.85 -1.83
CA ASN A 383 -5.91 -15.97 -0.90
C ASN A 383 -4.59 -16.73 -0.81
N ASP A 384 -3.81 -16.75 -1.89
CA ASP A 384 -2.50 -17.39 -1.93
C ASP A 384 -1.42 -16.50 -1.25
N ILE A 385 -1.59 -15.18 -1.32
CA ILE A 385 -0.63 -14.20 -0.75
C ILE A 385 -0.83 -14.03 0.76
N LEU A 386 -2.07 -14.08 1.25
CA LEU A 386 -2.40 -13.78 2.65
C LEU A 386 -1.69 -14.67 3.68
N PRO A 387 -1.56 -16.00 3.50
CA PRO A 387 -0.83 -16.86 4.45
C PRO A 387 0.63 -16.43 4.66
N LEU A 388 1.28 -15.88 3.63
CA LEU A 388 2.63 -15.34 3.78
C LEU A 388 2.64 -14.15 4.74
N PHE A 389 1.66 -13.22 4.63
CA PHE A 389 1.55 -12.06 5.52
C PHE A 389 1.36 -12.43 6.99
N SER A 390 0.66 -13.52 7.32
CA SER A 390 0.57 -13.98 8.72
C SER A 390 1.92 -14.40 9.29
N CYS A 391 2.86 -14.83 8.44
CA CYS A 391 4.21 -15.21 8.84
C CYS A 391 5.19 -14.02 8.91
N LEU A 392 4.75 -12.80 8.58
CA LEU A 392 5.58 -11.59 8.63
C LEU A 392 5.33 -10.81 9.93
N LEU A 393 6.36 -10.08 10.36
CA LEU A 393 6.22 -8.96 11.29
C LEU A 393 6.38 -7.67 10.49
N LEU A 394 5.40 -6.78 10.63
CA LEU A 394 5.40 -5.48 9.97
C LEU A 394 6.04 -4.44 10.89
N SER A 395 6.94 -3.63 10.36
CA SER A 395 7.45 -2.45 11.06
C SER A 395 6.39 -1.33 11.10
N PRO A 396 6.48 -0.37 12.04
CA PRO A 396 5.60 0.80 12.04
C PRO A 396 5.49 1.49 10.67
N GLU A 397 6.60 1.72 9.98
CA GLU A 397 6.61 2.38 8.67
C GLU A 397 5.98 1.50 7.58
N GLU A 398 6.21 0.19 7.62
CA GLU A 398 5.57 -0.77 6.71
C GLU A 398 4.04 -0.77 6.89
N LEU A 399 3.56 -0.78 8.14
CA LEU A 399 2.14 -0.69 8.45
C LEU A 399 1.54 0.63 7.96
N ASP A 400 2.26 1.74 8.16
CA ASP A 400 1.82 3.06 7.68
C ASP A 400 1.79 3.14 6.16
N GLY A 401 2.72 2.49 5.46
CA GLY A 401 2.69 2.35 4.00
C GLY A 401 1.42 1.64 3.51
N LEU A 402 1.00 0.56 4.20
CA LEU A 402 -0.26 -0.12 3.92
C LEU A 402 -1.48 0.75 4.25
N LYS A 403 -1.48 1.44 5.40
CA LYS A 403 -2.54 2.38 5.80
C LYS A 403 -2.69 3.52 4.79
N LYS A 404 -1.58 4.07 4.30
CA LYS A 404 -1.56 5.14 3.30
C LYS A 404 -2.14 4.67 1.97
N THR A 405 -1.71 3.50 1.49
CA THR A 405 -2.26 2.88 0.26
C THR A 405 -3.77 2.64 0.37
N TYR A 406 -4.24 2.27 1.56
CA TYR A 406 -5.66 2.13 1.84
C TYR A 406 -6.40 3.47 1.78
N LYS A 407 -5.92 4.48 2.52
CA LYS A 407 -6.51 5.84 2.56
C LYS A 407 -6.57 6.48 1.16
N GLU A 408 -5.48 6.43 0.40
CA GLU A 408 -5.42 6.99 -0.96
C GLU A 408 -6.44 6.37 -1.92
N LYS A 409 -6.77 5.09 -1.73
CA LYS A 409 -7.79 4.41 -2.55
C LYS A 409 -9.22 4.70 -2.10
N GLU A 410 -9.41 4.96 -0.81
CA GLU A 410 -10.68 5.35 -0.22
C GLU A 410 -11.03 6.79 -0.60
N ASP A 411 -10.06 7.70 -0.51
CA ASP A 411 -10.18 9.11 -0.85
C ASP A 411 -10.12 9.34 -2.36
N LYS A 412 -11.26 9.16 -3.03
CA LYS A 412 -11.46 9.63 -4.41
C LYS A 412 -12.20 10.96 -4.37
N PRO A 413 -11.49 12.10 -4.34
CA PRO A 413 -12.13 13.41 -4.27
C PRO A 413 -12.99 13.61 -5.51
N LYS A 414 -14.24 13.98 -5.29
CA LYS A 414 -15.23 14.28 -6.30
C LYS A 414 -15.66 15.73 -6.15
N GLU A 415 -15.83 16.36 -7.30
CA GLU A 415 -16.18 17.77 -7.39
C GLU A 415 -17.53 17.93 -8.09
N ILE A 416 -18.41 18.76 -7.51
CA ILE A 416 -19.64 19.25 -8.12
C ILE A 416 -19.58 20.78 -8.12
N GLU A 417 -19.95 21.38 -9.25
CA GLU A 417 -19.99 22.82 -9.43
C GLU A 417 -21.41 23.27 -9.75
N ARG A 418 -21.86 24.34 -9.08
CA ARG A 418 -23.15 24.99 -9.31
C ARG A 418 -22.94 26.48 -9.53
N LYS A 419 -23.66 27.06 -10.50
CA LYS A 419 -23.55 28.49 -10.85
C LYS A 419 -24.87 29.21 -10.70
N ALA A 420 -24.86 30.38 -10.06
CA ALA A 420 -26.01 31.27 -9.93
C ALA A 420 -25.61 32.70 -10.33
N LYS A 421 -26.61 33.57 -10.53
CA LYS A 421 -26.37 35.02 -10.53
C LYS A 421 -26.92 35.62 -9.25
N ILE A 422 -26.12 36.42 -8.57
CA ILE A 422 -26.50 37.08 -7.31
C ILE A 422 -26.13 38.56 -7.35
N ARG A 423 -26.79 39.36 -6.51
CA ARG A 423 -26.41 40.75 -6.27
C ARG A 423 -26.05 40.94 -4.80
N LEU A 424 -24.86 41.51 -4.54
CA LEU A 424 -24.36 41.78 -3.19
C LEU A 424 -24.31 43.28 -2.85
N ASP A 425 -25.02 44.15 -3.58
CA ASP A 425 -25.23 45.57 -3.26
C ASP A 425 -24.00 46.31 -2.67
N ASN A 426 -22.84 46.16 -3.31
CA ASN A 426 -21.54 46.76 -2.97
C ASN A 426 -20.82 46.27 -1.70
N ILE A 427 -21.27 45.18 -1.06
CA ILE A 427 -20.47 44.48 -0.05
C ILE A 427 -19.71 43.31 -0.68
N SER A 428 -18.59 42.94 -0.06
CA SER A 428 -17.80 41.78 -0.49
C SER A 428 -18.50 40.45 -0.17
N LEU A 429 -18.14 39.37 -0.86
CA LEU A 429 -18.61 38.02 -0.51
C LEU A 429 -18.25 37.67 0.95
N TRP A 430 -17.07 38.08 1.43
CA TRP A 430 -16.66 37.90 2.82
C TRP A 430 -17.62 38.56 3.82
N GLU A 431 -18.00 39.82 3.58
CA GLU A 431 -18.95 40.53 4.44
C GLU A 431 -20.34 39.92 4.35
N ALA A 432 -20.81 39.60 3.13
CA ALA A 432 -22.07 38.92 2.91
C ALA A 432 -22.13 37.56 3.64
N PHE A 433 -21.02 36.83 3.62
CA PHE A 433 -20.89 35.54 4.28
C PHE A 433 -21.02 35.62 5.79
N ASN A 434 -20.37 36.60 6.40
CA ASN A 434 -20.44 36.81 7.84
C ASN A 434 -21.77 37.44 8.30
N THR A 435 -22.59 37.95 7.37
CA THR A 435 -23.85 38.65 7.69
C THR A 435 -25.09 37.80 7.40
N PHE A 436 -25.13 37.12 6.26
CA PHE A 436 -26.36 36.54 5.70
C PHE A 436 -26.36 35.01 5.60
N PHE A 437 -25.19 34.37 5.59
CA PHE A 437 -25.06 32.94 5.32
C PHE A 437 -24.98 32.09 6.60
N PRO A 438 -25.33 30.79 6.54
CA PRO A 438 -25.39 29.93 7.72
C PRO A 438 -24.04 29.85 8.44
N SER A 439 -24.10 29.83 9.77
CA SER A 439 -22.90 29.69 10.60
C SER A 439 -22.21 28.35 10.33
N LEU A 440 -20.87 28.38 10.26
CA LEU A 440 -20.06 27.16 10.11
C LEU A 440 -20.25 26.16 11.27
N LYS A 441 -20.71 26.63 12.44
CA LYS A 441 -21.03 25.77 13.58
C LYS A 441 -22.29 24.92 13.35
N GLU A 442 -23.24 25.38 12.53
CA GLU A 442 -24.46 24.62 12.19
C GLU A 442 -24.17 23.45 11.24
N LEU A 443 -23.10 23.57 10.45
CA LEU A 443 -22.53 22.52 9.60
C LEU A 443 -22.11 21.30 10.45
N ALA A 444 -21.65 21.53 11.70
CA ALA A 444 -21.19 20.50 12.62
C ALA A 444 -22.33 19.77 13.38
N ALA A 445 -23.44 20.45 13.69
CA ALA A 445 -24.45 19.94 14.62
C ALA A 445 -25.65 19.23 13.97
N SER A 446 -25.95 19.51 12.69
CA SER A 446 -27.19 19.05 12.03
C SER A 446 -27.01 18.27 10.72
N SER A 447 -25.80 18.29 10.14
CA SER A 447 -25.56 17.82 8.76
C SER A 447 -24.76 16.52 8.67
N ILE A 448 -24.24 16.02 9.80
CA ILE A 448 -23.33 14.88 9.84
C ILE A 448 -24.10 13.65 10.39
N PRO A 449 -24.00 12.48 9.74
CA PRO A 449 -24.67 11.26 10.20
C PRO A 449 -24.26 10.84 11.62
N LYS A 450 -25.12 10.10 12.35
CA LYS A 450 -24.89 9.70 13.75
C LYS A 450 -23.61 8.92 14.01
N ASN A 451 -23.08 8.22 13.01
CA ASN A 451 -21.84 7.44 13.10
C ASN A 451 -20.61 8.25 12.64
N CYS A 452 -20.74 9.56 12.53
CA CYS A 452 -19.70 10.46 12.07
C CYS A 452 -19.52 11.60 13.05
N ASN A 453 -18.27 12.02 13.26
CA ASN A 453 -17.87 13.13 14.10
C ASN A 453 -17.05 14.13 13.29
N LEU A 454 -17.22 15.41 13.57
CA LEU A 454 -16.35 16.43 13.02
C LEU A 454 -15.04 16.46 13.83
N LEU A 455 -13.90 16.34 13.15
CA LEU A 455 -12.58 16.32 13.82
C LEU A 455 -12.17 17.69 14.34
N ASP A 456 -12.41 18.72 13.54
CA ASP A 456 -12.08 20.12 13.81
C ASP A 456 -13.20 21.02 13.33
N ASN A 457 -13.35 22.20 13.94
CA ASN A 457 -14.28 23.21 13.44
C ASN A 457 -13.95 23.57 11.98
N PRO A 458 -14.97 23.79 11.11
CA PRO A 458 -14.70 24.14 9.72
C PRO A 458 -13.94 25.46 9.63
N LYS A 459 -12.87 25.48 8.85
CA LYS A 459 -12.01 26.65 8.67
C LYS A 459 -12.43 27.44 7.45
N LEU A 460 -12.78 28.71 7.64
CA LEU A 460 -13.08 29.66 6.56
C LEU A 460 -11.86 30.53 6.29
N GLU A 461 -11.45 30.57 5.03
CA GLU A 461 -10.27 31.29 4.57
C GLU A 461 -10.56 32.05 3.27
N ARG A 462 -9.85 33.17 3.06
CA ARG A 462 -9.82 33.88 1.78
C ARG A 462 -8.71 33.31 0.92
N VAL A 463 -9.05 32.82 -0.26
CA VAL A 463 -8.06 32.28 -1.18
C VAL A 463 -7.25 33.43 -1.79
N ASN A 464 -5.93 33.39 -1.64
CA ASN A 464 -5.02 34.46 -2.08
C ASN A 464 -5.39 35.85 -1.53
N ALA A 465 -5.95 35.92 -0.33
CA ALA A 465 -6.44 37.15 0.31
C ALA A 465 -7.56 37.90 -0.45
N ASP A 466 -8.21 37.24 -1.42
CA ASP A 466 -9.34 37.81 -2.16
C ASP A 466 -10.64 37.74 -1.33
N TYR A 467 -11.29 38.89 -1.18
CA TYR A 467 -12.56 39.02 -0.43
C TYR A 467 -13.76 38.37 -1.13
N ASN A 468 -13.64 38.07 -2.43
CA ASN A 468 -14.69 37.44 -3.23
C ASN A 468 -14.39 35.96 -3.58
N HIS A 469 -13.35 35.39 -2.99
CA HIS A 469 -12.97 33.99 -3.16
C HIS A 469 -12.77 33.33 -1.80
N LEU A 470 -13.78 32.60 -1.36
CA LEU A 470 -13.83 31.95 -0.05
C LEU A 470 -13.61 30.45 -0.16
N ARG A 471 -12.97 29.87 0.85
CA ARG A 471 -12.81 28.42 1.01
C ARG A 471 -13.17 28.01 2.43
N ILE A 472 -14.00 26.99 2.55
CA ILE A 472 -14.32 26.31 3.80
C ILE A 472 -13.72 24.91 3.72
N SER A 473 -12.89 24.54 4.68
CA SER A 473 -12.29 23.20 4.75
C SER A 473 -12.61 22.53 6.09
N TYR A 474 -12.92 21.24 6.05
CA TYR A 474 -13.21 20.45 7.24
C TYR A 474 -12.99 18.96 7.01
N LYS A 475 -12.91 18.19 8.09
CA LYS A 475 -12.68 16.75 8.06
C LYS A 475 -13.69 16.02 8.93
N ILE A 476 -14.29 14.95 8.39
CA ILE A 476 -15.21 14.07 9.10
C ILE A 476 -14.49 12.76 9.44
N GLU A 477 -14.58 12.35 10.70
CA GLU A 477 -14.31 10.99 11.15
C GLU A 477 -15.61 10.16 11.06
N LYS A 478 -15.54 8.93 10.56
CA LYS A 478 -16.67 8.01 10.46
C LYS A 478 -16.32 6.70 11.13
N GLU A 479 -17.12 6.26 12.10
CA GLU A 479 -17.02 4.91 12.66
C GLU A 479 -17.61 3.88 11.66
N ASN A 480 -16.78 2.94 11.23
CA ASN A 480 -17.12 1.82 10.37
C ASN A 480 -17.04 0.52 11.17
N THR A 481 -18.18 0.06 11.68
CA THR A 481 -18.28 -1.14 12.52
C THR A 481 -18.05 -2.45 11.75
N ASN A 482 -18.20 -2.47 10.43
CA ASN A 482 -18.30 -3.73 9.67
C ASN A 482 -17.31 -3.91 8.50
N LYS A 483 -16.38 -2.99 8.22
CA LYS A 483 -15.55 -3.10 6.99
C LYS A 483 -14.10 -2.61 7.02
N ASP A 484 -13.52 -2.18 8.15
CA ASP A 484 -12.27 -1.41 8.08
C ASP A 484 -10.97 -2.11 8.48
N PHE A 485 -9.96 -1.89 7.63
CA PHE A 485 -8.64 -2.53 7.62
C PHE A 485 -7.94 -2.44 8.97
N LEU A 486 -7.95 -1.29 9.64
CA LEU A 486 -7.19 -1.16 10.90
C LEU A 486 -7.99 -0.49 11.99
N THR A 487 -8.72 0.60 11.73
CA THR A 487 -9.11 1.65 12.71
C THR A 487 -10.54 1.60 13.21
N GLY A 488 -11.42 0.82 12.59
CA GLY A 488 -12.87 0.96 12.81
C GLY A 488 -13.39 2.38 12.52
N LYS A 489 -12.55 3.23 11.92
CA LYS A 489 -12.75 4.67 11.69
C LYS A 489 -12.13 5.09 10.36
N THR A 490 -12.85 5.86 9.56
CA THR A 490 -12.35 6.42 8.30
C THR A 490 -12.41 7.94 8.38
N PHE A 491 -11.51 8.59 7.65
CA PHE A 491 -11.34 10.04 7.71
C PHE A 491 -11.55 10.59 6.32
N HIS A 492 -12.44 11.57 6.20
CA HIS A 492 -12.91 12.07 4.93
C HIS A 492 -12.76 13.58 4.87
N ASP A 493 -11.92 14.03 3.96
CA ASP A 493 -11.70 15.45 3.68
C ASP A 493 -12.88 16.04 2.87
N ALA A 494 -13.24 17.27 3.21
CA ALA A 494 -14.29 18.02 2.54
C ALA A 494 -13.91 19.49 2.36
N GLU A 495 -14.32 20.06 1.24
CA GLU A 495 -14.10 21.47 0.94
C GLU A 495 -15.32 22.08 0.24
N ILE A 496 -15.61 23.35 0.55
CA ILE A 496 -16.56 24.19 -0.17
C ILE A 496 -15.82 25.45 -0.61
N GLU A 497 -15.82 25.74 -1.90
CA GLU A 497 -15.19 26.91 -2.49
C GLU A 497 -16.27 27.79 -3.14
N ILE A 498 -16.31 29.07 -2.77
CA ILE A 498 -17.32 30.02 -3.24
C ILE A 498 -16.59 31.20 -3.89
N LYS A 499 -16.90 31.45 -5.16
CA LYS A 499 -16.30 32.53 -5.96
C LYS A 499 -17.38 33.46 -6.46
N TYR A 500 -17.20 34.76 -6.26
CA TYR A 500 -18.10 35.77 -6.77
C TYR A 500 -17.35 36.72 -7.71
N ASP A 501 -17.90 36.97 -8.89
CA ASP A 501 -17.40 37.99 -9.81
C ASP A 501 -18.30 39.23 -9.77
N ASN A 502 -17.75 40.32 -9.22
CA ASN A 502 -18.46 41.61 -9.10
C ASN A 502 -18.91 42.20 -10.45
N LYS A 503 -18.26 41.84 -11.57
CA LYS A 503 -18.57 42.40 -12.89
C LYS A 503 -19.70 41.66 -13.58
N THR A 504 -19.71 40.33 -13.47
CA THR A 504 -20.70 39.49 -14.15
C THR A 504 -21.87 39.10 -13.25
N GLU A 505 -21.78 39.42 -11.95
CA GLU A 505 -22.72 39.00 -10.90
C GLU A 505 -22.79 37.46 -10.75
N ASP A 506 -21.81 36.74 -11.31
CA ASP A 506 -21.80 35.29 -11.28
C ASP A 506 -21.22 34.79 -9.95
N LEU A 507 -21.96 33.87 -9.31
CA LEU A 507 -21.51 33.11 -8.15
C LEU A 507 -21.27 31.65 -8.56
N ILE A 508 -20.06 31.16 -8.30
CA ILE A 508 -19.70 29.76 -8.48
C ILE A 508 -19.55 29.12 -7.10
N PHE A 509 -20.33 28.07 -6.86
CA PHE A 509 -20.26 27.24 -5.66
C PHE A 509 -19.71 25.88 -6.04
N ILE A 510 -18.57 25.51 -5.49
CA ILE A 510 -17.89 24.23 -5.75
C ILE A 510 -17.85 23.44 -4.46
N GLU A 511 -18.38 22.22 -4.48
CA GLU A 511 -18.24 21.27 -3.38
C GLU A 511 -17.27 20.16 -3.74
N ARG A 512 -16.37 19.83 -2.82
CA ARG A 512 -15.44 18.70 -2.91
C ARG A 512 -15.65 17.77 -1.74
N HIS A 513 -15.78 16.48 -2.03
CA HIS A 513 -16.03 15.45 -1.03
C HIS A 513 -15.29 14.16 -1.38
N THR A 514 -14.87 13.40 -0.36
CA THR A 514 -14.26 12.07 -0.54
C THR A 514 -15.20 10.92 -0.20
N SER A 515 -16.33 11.18 0.45
CA SER A 515 -17.32 10.17 0.85
C SER A 515 -18.77 10.63 0.69
N SER A 516 -19.69 9.70 0.88
CA SER A 516 -21.13 10.00 0.82
C SER A 516 -21.59 10.90 1.98
N GLU A 517 -20.88 10.84 3.09
CA GLU A 517 -21.15 11.58 4.31
C GLU A 517 -20.68 13.04 4.16
N THR A 518 -19.47 13.25 3.64
CA THR A 518 -18.98 14.59 3.30
C THR A 518 -19.79 15.22 2.16
N TYR A 519 -20.28 14.43 1.20
CA TYR A 519 -21.25 14.90 0.20
C TYR A 519 -22.54 15.42 0.84
N LYS A 520 -23.18 14.63 1.72
CA LYS A 520 -24.42 15.03 2.40
C LYS A 520 -24.24 16.30 3.23
N ALA A 521 -23.12 16.41 3.95
CA ALA A 521 -22.80 17.60 4.74
C ALA A 521 -22.65 18.85 3.86
N ASN A 522 -21.88 18.76 2.77
CA ASN A 522 -21.76 19.84 1.79
C ASN A 522 -23.10 20.22 1.16
N LYS A 523 -23.89 19.23 0.76
CA LYS A 523 -25.20 19.44 0.13
C LYS A 523 -26.18 20.14 1.06
N ASN A 524 -26.24 19.75 2.33
CA ASN A 524 -27.08 20.44 3.31
C ASN A 524 -26.65 21.89 3.51
N TYR A 525 -25.33 22.13 3.63
CA TYR A 525 -24.83 23.50 3.73
C TYR A 525 -25.20 24.34 2.51
N TYR A 526 -25.03 23.78 1.31
CA TYR A 526 -25.44 24.40 0.06
C TYR A 526 -26.94 24.73 0.03
N ASP A 527 -27.81 23.82 0.45
CA ASP A 527 -29.26 24.04 0.45
C ASP A 527 -29.65 25.19 1.41
N ASN A 528 -28.99 25.29 2.57
CA ASN A 528 -29.19 26.41 3.50
C ASN A 528 -28.60 27.72 2.99
N PHE A 529 -27.44 27.66 2.33
CA PHE A 529 -26.83 28.81 1.65
C PHE A 529 -27.77 29.37 0.57
N GLN A 530 -28.36 28.51 -0.27
CA GLN A 530 -29.34 28.91 -1.28
C GLN A 530 -30.61 29.49 -0.64
N LYS A 531 -31.11 28.90 0.46
CA LYS A 531 -32.24 29.47 1.20
C LYS A 531 -31.93 30.86 1.75
N SER A 532 -30.73 31.08 2.28
CA SER A 532 -30.29 32.41 2.74
C SER A 532 -30.23 33.43 1.60
N LEU A 533 -29.74 33.05 0.42
CA LEU A 533 -29.77 33.92 -0.75
C LEU A 533 -31.20 34.32 -1.14
N LYS A 534 -32.13 33.36 -1.15
CA LYS A 534 -33.55 33.62 -1.45
C LYS A 534 -34.20 34.50 -0.38
N LYS A 535 -33.98 34.19 0.90
CA LYS A 535 -34.56 34.93 2.04
C LYS A 535 -34.12 36.41 2.07
N ASN A 536 -32.86 36.67 1.71
CA ASN A 536 -32.30 38.01 1.70
C ASN A 536 -32.45 38.71 0.33
N ASN A 537 -33.22 38.13 -0.62
CA ASN A 537 -33.45 38.67 -1.97
C ASN A 537 -32.16 38.93 -2.78
N LEU A 538 -31.08 38.18 -2.50
CA LEU A 538 -29.79 38.33 -3.18
C LEU A 538 -29.71 37.53 -4.48
N LEU A 539 -30.65 36.60 -4.73
CA LEU A 539 -30.62 35.69 -5.86
C LEU A 539 -31.31 36.27 -7.10
N ILE A 540 -30.56 36.49 -8.19
CA ILE A 540 -31.08 36.95 -9.48
C ILE A 540 -31.48 35.76 -10.36
N GLN A 541 -30.62 34.76 -10.45
CA GLN A 541 -30.89 33.52 -11.18
C GLN A 541 -30.55 32.33 -10.29
N ASP A 542 -31.49 31.38 -10.22
CA ASP A 542 -31.30 30.13 -9.50
C ASP A 542 -30.05 29.39 -9.96
N PHE A 543 -29.47 28.62 -9.04
CA PHE A 543 -28.32 27.78 -9.32
C PHE A 543 -28.63 26.76 -10.43
N LYS A 544 -27.72 26.66 -11.38
CA LYS A 544 -27.73 25.65 -12.43
C LYS A 544 -26.59 24.67 -12.19
N SER A 545 -26.90 23.39 -12.33
CA SER A 545 -25.94 22.28 -12.38
C SER A 545 -26.20 21.46 -13.64
N ILE A 546 -25.19 20.70 -14.08
CA ILE A 546 -25.31 19.81 -15.23
C ILE A 546 -25.94 18.51 -14.74
N LYS A 547 -27.14 18.19 -15.21
CA LYS A 547 -27.90 17.00 -14.82
C LYS A 547 -27.85 15.91 -15.89
N PHE A 548 -28.07 14.66 -15.50
CA PHE A 548 -28.12 13.54 -16.44
C PHE A 548 -29.17 13.72 -17.53
N LEU A 549 -30.33 14.27 -17.15
CA LEU A 549 -31.47 14.56 -18.02
C LEU A 549 -31.35 15.89 -18.79
N ASP A 550 -30.23 16.63 -18.69
CA ASP A 550 -29.96 17.74 -19.60
C ASP A 550 -29.62 17.25 -21.03
N PHE A 551 -29.47 15.94 -21.22
CA PHE A 551 -29.05 15.32 -22.47
C PHE A 551 -29.94 14.12 -22.81
N ASP A 552 -30.25 13.97 -24.10
CA ASP A 552 -30.63 12.68 -24.66
C ASP A 552 -29.43 11.71 -24.63
N ASN A 553 -29.67 10.41 -24.84
CA ASN A 553 -28.64 9.38 -24.72
C ASN A 553 -27.43 9.61 -25.64
N ASN A 554 -27.69 10.01 -26.89
CA ASN A 554 -26.65 10.23 -27.88
C ASN A 554 -25.78 11.44 -27.51
N LYS A 555 -26.42 12.58 -27.19
CA LYS A 555 -25.73 13.79 -26.76
C LYS A 555 -25.01 13.59 -25.42
N ARG A 556 -25.54 12.77 -24.51
CA ARG A 556 -24.91 12.44 -23.22
C ARG A 556 -23.57 11.74 -23.43
N ILE A 557 -23.55 10.73 -24.29
CA ILE A 557 -22.31 10.02 -24.64
C ILE A 557 -21.32 10.97 -25.32
N GLN A 558 -21.78 11.79 -26.26
CA GLN A 558 -20.93 12.77 -26.93
C GLN A 558 -20.34 13.80 -25.95
N PHE A 559 -21.12 14.29 -24.99
CA PHE A 559 -20.66 15.16 -23.92
C PHE A 559 -19.63 14.49 -23.01
N LEU A 560 -19.86 13.24 -22.60
CA LEU A 560 -18.90 12.48 -21.80
C LEU A 560 -17.58 12.23 -22.55
N LEU A 561 -17.64 11.96 -23.86
CA LEU A 561 -16.48 11.75 -24.71
C LEU A 561 -15.78 13.06 -25.11
N SER A 562 -16.44 14.22 -25.05
CA SER A 562 -15.81 15.50 -25.40
C SER A 562 -14.66 15.87 -24.48
N PHE A 563 -14.55 15.24 -23.29
CA PHE A 563 -13.40 15.39 -22.41
C PHE A 563 -12.09 14.83 -23.00
N LEU A 564 -12.15 14.03 -24.08
CA LEU A 564 -10.98 13.67 -24.88
C LEU A 564 -10.31 14.88 -25.55
N GLU A 565 -11.02 16.01 -25.70
CA GLU A 565 -10.47 17.25 -26.23
C GLU A 565 -9.32 17.82 -25.39
N ILE A 566 -9.12 17.35 -24.16
CA ILE A 566 -7.96 17.70 -23.33
C ILE A 566 -6.62 17.38 -24.02
N GLN A 567 -6.60 16.45 -24.99
CA GLN A 567 -5.44 16.20 -25.85
C GLN A 567 -4.96 17.44 -26.61
N LYS A 568 -5.84 18.44 -26.81
CA LYS A 568 -5.55 19.71 -27.50
C LYS A 568 -5.11 20.81 -26.52
N SER A 569 -4.94 20.49 -25.24
CA SER A 569 -4.53 21.47 -24.23
C SER A 569 -3.21 22.14 -24.62
N LYS A 570 -3.12 23.46 -24.41
CA LYS A 570 -1.87 24.22 -24.58
C LYS A 570 -1.02 24.23 -23.30
N ALA A 571 -1.64 23.94 -22.16
CA ALA A 571 -0.96 23.92 -20.86
C ALA A 571 -0.19 22.61 -20.63
N PHE A 572 -0.62 21.52 -21.26
CA PHE A 572 -0.07 20.18 -21.08
C PHE A 572 0.39 19.58 -22.40
N THR A 573 1.54 18.91 -22.39
CA THR A 573 1.90 18.00 -23.47
C THR A 573 1.28 16.64 -23.18
N ILE A 574 0.14 16.35 -23.80
CA ILE A 574 -0.52 15.04 -23.67
C ILE A 574 0.16 14.04 -24.61
N LYS A 575 0.83 13.04 -24.04
CA LYS A 575 1.48 11.97 -24.79
C LYS A 575 0.49 10.91 -25.26
N ASN A 576 -0.48 10.59 -24.40
CA ASN A 576 -1.51 9.60 -24.69
C ASN A 576 -2.75 9.84 -23.83
N ILE A 577 -3.93 9.56 -24.39
CA ILE A 577 -5.19 9.50 -23.66
C ILE A 577 -5.94 8.22 -24.05
N THR A 578 -6.43 7.48 -23.06
CA THR A 578 -7.14 6.21 -23.29
C THR A 578 -8.42 6.18 -22.47
N LEU A 579 -9.53 5.75 -23.09
CA LEU A 579 -10.78 5.47 -22.38
C LEU A 579 -10.64 4.11 -21.69
N GLU A 580 -10.32 4.13 -20.40
CA GLU A 580 -10.03 2.95 -19.57
C GLU A 580 -11.30 2.16 -19.27
N SER A 581 -12.38 2.87 -18.94
CA SER A 581 -13.66 2.22 -18.63
C SER A 581 -14.86 3.10 -18.88
N MET A 582 -16.01 2.44 -19.07
CA MET A 582 -17.32 3.05 -19.17
C MET A 582 -18.36 2.21 -18.42
N LYS A 583 -19.34 2.87 -17.80
CA LYS A 583 -20.50 2.21 -17.20
C LYS A 583 -21.78 2.56 -17.96
N LEU A 584 -22.47 1.55 -18.48
CA LEU A 584 -23.67 1.72 -19.30
C LEU A 584 -24.77 0.69 -18.99
N LYS A 585 -25.99 0.98 -19.40
CA LYS A 585 -27.16 0.07 -19.36
C LYS A 585 -27.93 0.24 -20.67
N ALA A 586 -28.61 -0.80 -21.16
CA ALA A 586 -29.61 -0.65 -22.20
C ALA A 586 -30.75 0.27 -21.72
N ASP A 587 -31.19 1.18 -22.59
CA ASP A 587 -32.36 2.00 -22.33
C ASP A 587 -33.62 1.25 -22.78
N GLU A 588 -34.44 0.84 -21.82
CA GLU A 588 -35.65 0.05 -22.06
C GLU A 588 -36.77 0.90 -22.69
N GLU A 589 -36.66 2.23 -22.62
CA GLU A 589 -37.61 3.17 -23.20
C GLU A 589 -37.20 3.65 -24.60
N ALA A 590 -36.03 3.22 -25.11
CA ALA A 590 -35.58 3.59 -26.44
C ALA A 590 -36.43 2.93 -27.52
N GLY A 591 -36.82 3.71 -28.54
CA GLY A 591 -37.70 3.22 -29.61
C GLY A 591 -37.07 2.20 -30.57
N ASP A 592 -35.77 2.33 -30.88
CA ASP A 592 -35.01 1.40 -31.73
C ASP A 592 -33.82 0.84 -30.93
N ILE A 593 -33.97 -0.41 -30.47
CA ILE A 593 -32.97 -1.09 -29.64
C ILE A 593 -32.28 -2.17 -30.50
N PRO A 594 -30.96 -2.10 -30.70
CA PRO A 594 -30.22 -3.16 -31.36
C PRO A 594 -30.41 -4.54 -30.69
N LYS A 595 -30.51 -5.61 -31.49
CA LYS A 595 -30.81 -6.99 -31.01
C LYS A 595 -29.94 -7.48 -29.86
N ASP A 596 -28.66 -7.13 -29.87
CA ASP A 596 -27.73 -7.51 -28.80
C ASP A 596 -28.03 -6.77 -27.49
N LEU A 597 -28.47 -5.51 -27.55
CA LEU A 597 -28.94 -4.74 -26.39
C LEU A 597 -30.33 -5.17 -25.91
N GLU A 598 -31.22 -5.65 -26.79
CA GLU A 598 -32.50 -6.25 -26.39
C GLU A 598 -32.29 -7.40 -25.40
N SER A 599 -31.23 -8.19 -25.61
CA SER A 599 -30.90 -9.31 -24.72
C SER A 599 -30.56 -8.88 -23.28
N TRP A 600 -30.25 -7.60 -23.06
CA TRP A 600 -29.89 -7.06 -21.75
C TRP A 600 -31.10 -6.57 -20.95
N ILE A 601 -32.21 -6.25 -21.61
CA ILE A 601 -33.43 -5.73 -20.99
C ILE A 601 -33.92 -6.71 -19.90
N GLY A 602 -34.15 -6.19 -18.69
CA GLY A 602 -34.57 -6.97 -17.53
C GLY A 602 -33.53 -7.96 -16.97
N LYS A 603 -32.36 -8.13 -17.59
CA LYS A 603 -31.32 -9.09 -17.19
C LYS A 603 -30.02 -8.44 -16.72
N VAL A 604 -29.64 -7.32 -17.32
CA VAL A 604 -28.39 -6.60 -17.00
C VAL A 604 -28.74 -5.28 -16.32
N SER A 605 -28.33 -5.13 -15.05
CA SER A 605 -28.58 -3.91 -14.28
C SER A 605 -27.70 -2.74 -14.73
N ALA A 606 -26.39 -2.98 -14.88
CA ALA A 606 -25.42 -2.09 -15.52
C ALA A 606 -24.15 -2.88 -15.86
N LEU A 607 -23.50 -2.53 -16.96
CA LEU A 607 -22.25 -3.12 -17.42
C LEU A 607 -21.10 -2.13 -17.26
N ASN A 608 -20.00 -2.57 -16.64
CA ASN A 608 -18.72 -1.84 -16.70
C ASN A 608 -17.87 -2.47 -17.81
N LEU A 609 -17.64 -1.72 -18.87
CA LEU A 609 -16.70 -2.07 -19.93
C LEU A 609 -15.31 -1.55 -19.55
N TYR A 610 -14.30 -2.39 -19.67
CA TYR A 610 -12.89 -2.02 -19.48
C TYR A 610 -12.12 -2.29 -20.77
N GLY A 611 -11.25 -1.37 -21.19
CA GLY A 611 -10.50 -1.52 -22.43
C GLY A 611 -9.48 -0.42 -22.65
N LYS A 612 -8.73 -0.51 -23.76
CA LYS A 612 -7.72 0.49 -24.14
C LYS A 612 -8.20 1.48 -25.22
N GLN A 613 -9.17 1.08 -26.04
CA GLN A 613 -9.74 1.84 -27.17
C GLN A 613 -11.26 1.73 -27.20
N LEU A 614 -11.91 1.94 -26.05
CA LEU A 614 -13.36 1.76 -25.95
C LEU A 614 -14.15 2.74 -26.86
N ASN A 615 -13.57 3.90 -27.19
CA ASN A 615 -14.16 4.90 -28.09
C ASN A 615 -14.47 4.36 -29.48
N ASP A 616 -13.76 3.32 -29.95
CA ASP A 616 -13.96 2.73 -31.28
C ASP A 616 -15.00 1.61 -31.26
N THR A 617 -15.48 1.22 -30.07
CA THR A 617 -16.51 0.19 -29.94
C THR A 617 -17.83 0.66 -30.52
N ILE A 618 -18.59 -0.29 -31.08
CA ILE A 618 -19.92 -0.11 -31.63
C ILE A 618 -20.88 0.68 -30.71
N TYR A 619 -20.79 0.49 -29.39
CA TYR A 619 -21.59 1.23 -28.40
C TYR A 619 -21.37 2.75 -28.42
N LEU A 620 -20.20 3.20 -28.88
CA LEU A 620 -19.77 4.60 -28.89
C LEU A 620 -19.58 5.17 -30.28
N SER A 621 -19.30 4.34 -31.29
CA SER A 621 -19.09 4.77 -32.66
C SER A 621 -20.39 4.81 -33.48
N ASP A 622 -21.35 3.91 -33.25
CA ASP A 622 -22.65 3.89 -33.95
C ASP A 622 -23.72 4.72 -33.20
N GLU A 623 -24.40 5.62 -33.91
CA GLU A 623 -25.45 6.48 -33.36
C GLU A 623 -26.66 5.70 -32.83
N ARG A 624 -27.03 4.59 -33.48
CA ARG A 624 -28.17 3.76 -33.05
C ARG A 624 -27.91 3.18 -31.66
N TYR A 625 -26.70 2.67 -31.45
CA TYR A 625 -26.29 2.15 -30.15
C TYR A 625 -26.22 3.26 -29.10
N ARG A 626 -25.65 4.42 -29.45
CA ARG A 626 -25.61 5.57 -28.53
C ARG A 626 -27.00 6.02 -28.09
N LYS A 627 -28.00 5.97 -28.97
CA LYS A 627 -29.40 6.28 -28.62
C LYS A 627 -30.04 5.23 -27.71
N ALA A 628 -29.63 3.98 -27.80
CA ALA A 628 -30.21 2.85 -27.08
C ALA A 628 -29.53 2.53 -25.73
N VAL A 629 -28.56 3.34 -25.26
CA VAL A 629 -27.87 3.09 -23.98
C VAL A 629 -27.83 4.30 -23.05
N LEU A 630 -28.10 4.05 -21.78
CA LEU A 630 -27.90 4.99 -20.69
C LEU A 630 -26.46 4.89 -20.19
N CYS A 631 -25.65 5.91 -20.43
CA CYS A 631 -24.26 5.97 -19.96
C CYS A 631 -24.13 6.79 -18.66
N GLU A 632 -23.67 6.13 -17.57
CA GLU A 632 -23.47 6.77 -16.25
C GLU A 632 -22.11 7.46 -16.15
N LYS A 633 -21.07 6.85 -16.72
CA LYS A 633 -19.69 7.13 -16.33
C LYS A 633 -18.69 6.78 -17.41
N VAL A 634 -17.67 7.63 -17.55
CA VAL A 634 -16.45 7.36 -18.32
C VAL A 634 -15.22 7.65 -17.48
N LYS A 635 -14.14 6.90 -17.73
CA LYS A 635 -12.86 7.07 -17.05
C LYS A 635 -11.73 7.08 -18.07
N PHE A 636 -10.97 8.16 -18.09
CA PHE A 636 -9.83 8.35 -18.98
C PHE A 636 -8.51 8.22 -18.21
N ASN A 637 -7.54 7.51 -18.78
CA ASN A 637 -6.14 7.59 -18.35
C ASN A 637 -5.38 8.53 -19.28
N ILE A 638 -4.70 9.51 -18.69
CA ILE A 638 -3.97 10.57 -19.40
C ILE A 638 -2.51 10.49 -19.01
N VAL A 639 -1.64 10.29 -20.00
CA VAL A 639 -0.19 10.41 -19.87
C VAL A 639 0.21 11.81 -20.34
N TYR A 640 0.81 12.59 -19.45
CA TYR A 640 1.08 14.00 -19.70
C TYR A 640 2.51 14.40 -19.31
N THR A 641 2.93 15.55 -19.82
CA THR A 641 4.06 16.32 -19.31
C THR A 641 3.61 17.75 -18.99
N TYR A 642 3.93 18.24 -17.78
CA TYR A 642 3.61 19.59 -17.29
C TYR A 642 4.80 20.18 -16.53
N LEU A 643 5.29 21.35 -16.95
CA LEU A 643 6.48 22.00 -16.35
C LEU A 643 7.66 21.01 -16.17
N ASN A 644 8.00 20.26 -17.23
CA ASN A 644 9.03 19.21 -17.26
C ASN A 644 8.79 17.97 -16.37
N ARG A 645 7.62 17.84 -15.74
CA ARG A 645 7.23 16.65 -14.97
C ARG A 645 6.36 15.75 -15.81
N SER A 646 6.73 14.48 -15.94
CA SER A 646 5.88 13.47 -16.60
C SER A 646 5.03 12.75 -15.57
N GLY A 647 3.76 12.52 -15.89
CA GLY A 647 2.83 11.87 -14.99
C GLY A 647 1.74 11.11 -15.72
N ILE A 648 1.02 10.31 -14.95
CA ILE A 648 -0.18 9.61 -15.39
C ILE A 648 -1.30 9.95 -14.41
N CYS A 649 -2.43 10.41 -14.91
CA CYS A 649 -3.61 10.64 -14.10
C CYS A 649 -4.85 9.99 -14.70
N CYS A 650 -5.80 9.73 -13.83
CA CYS A 650 -7.13 9.29 -14.17
C CYS A 650 -8.10 10.45 -14.02
N VAL A 651 -8.91 10.69 -15.05
CA VAL A 651 -10.04 11.62 -15.03
C VAL A 651 -11.32 10.81 -15.17
N GLU A 652 -12.15 10.81 -14.13
CA GLU A 652 -13.48 10.19 -14.12
C GLU A 652 -14.56 11.27 -14.23
N ILE A 653 -15.46 11.10 -15.20
CA ILE A 653 -16.62 11.97 -15.41
C ILE A 653 -17.87 11.10 -15.24
N SER A 654 -18.78 11.46 -14.33
CA SER A 654 -19.91 10.59 -13.99
C SER A 654 -21.17 11.32 -13.53
N PHE A 655 -22.31 10.69 -13.74
CA PHE A 655 -23.58 10.97 -13.09
C PHE A 655 -23.83 9.87 -12.05
N GLN A 656 -23.04 9.86 -10.99
CA GLN A 656 -22.96 8.71 -10.09
C GLN A 656 -24.33 8.30 -9.54
N GLY A 657 -24.72 7.04 -9.77
CA GLY A 657 -25.98 6.50 -9.31
C GLY A 657 -27.16 6.65 -10.28
N ALA A 658 -26.94 7.23 -11.47
CA ALA A 658 -27.98 7.39 -12.48
C ALA A 658 -28.60 6.05 -12.93
N LEU A 659 -27.84 4.96 -12.94
CA LEU A 659 -28.33 3.62 -13.34
C LEU A 659 -28.82 2.77 -12.16
N LYS A 660 -29.06 3.35 -10.98
CA LYS A 660 -29.72 2.63 -9.88
C LYS A 660 -31.17 2.31 -10.26
N ALA A 661 -31.72 1.24 -9.67
CA ALA A 661 -33.13 0.88 -9.83
C ALA A 661 -34.08 2.04 -9.42
N ASN A 662 -35.25 2.10 -10.06
CA ASN A 662 -36.31 3.10 -9.82
C ASN A 662 -35.96 4.56 -10.18
N GLY A 663 -35.42 4.81 -11.38
CA GLY A 663 -35.28 6.19 -11.89
C GLY A 663 -34.18 7.00 -11.20
N GLY A 664 -33.05 6.37 -10.88
CA GLY A 664 -31.93 7.00 -10.17
C GLY A 664 -31.33 8.24 -10.85
N TYR A 665 -31.62 8.48 -12.13
CA TYR A 665 -31.09 9.59 -12.91
C TYR A 665 -31.75 10.95 -12.67
N ASN A 666 -32.96 11.00 -12.09
CA ASN A 666 -33.76 12.24 -11.99
C ASN A 666 -33.06 13.41 -11.27
N ASP A 667 -32.25 13.09 -10.25
CA ASP A 667 -31.55 14.10 -9.41
C ASP A 667 -30.02 13.96 -9.45
N THR A 668 -29.47 13.35 -10.50
CA THR A 668 -28.02 13.16 -10.61
C THR A 668 -27.32 14.33 -11.28
N GLU A 669 -26.31 14.85 -10.60
CA GLU A 669 -25.44 15.94 -11.07
C GLU A 669 -24.11 15.38 -11.60
N LEU A 670 -23.49 16.12 -12.52
CA LEU A 670 -22.18 15.79 -13.05
C LEU A 670 -21.11 15.88 -11.95
N LEU A 671 -20.40 14.78 -11.74
CA LEU A 671 -19.26 14.64 -10.85
C LEU A 671 -17.98 14.46 -11.66
N ILE A 672 -16.94 15.17 -11.25
CA ILE A 672 -15.60 15.07 -11.82
C ILE A 672 -14.64 14.61 -10.72
N SER A 673 -13.81 13.61 -11.03
CA SER A 673 -12.74 13.16 -10.15
C SER A 673 -11.42 13.07 -10.92
N ILE A 674 -10.39 13.73 -10.41
CA ILE A 674 -9.03 13.68 -10.98
C ILE A 674 -8.08 13.16 -9.91
N ILE A 675 -7.47 12.01 -10.18
CA ILE A 675 -6.55 11.32 -9.28
C ILE A 675 -5.27 10.90 -10.03
N PRO A 676 -4.10 10.88 -9.37
CA PRO A 676 -2.91 10.33 -9.99
C PRO A 676 -3.09 8.82 -10.18
N ASN A 677 -2.48 8.26 -11.22
CA ASN A 677 -2.38 6.81 -11.35
C ASN A 677 -1.27 6.30 -10.41
N ASN A 678 -1.38 5.08 -9.91
CA ASN A 678 -0.43 4.48 -8.95
C ASN A 678 1.02 4.48 -9.48
N ASN A 679 1.19 4.43 -10.80
CA ASN A 679 2.50 4.41 -11.46
C ASN A 679 2.93 5.80 -11.98
N SER A 680 2.33 6.88 -11.46
CA SER A 680 2.66 8.24 -11.90
C SER A 680 4.02 8.68 -11.34
N PHE A 681 4.85 9.27 -12.19
CA PHE A 681 6.15 9.85 -11.82
C PHE A 681 6.07 11.34 -11.45
N ASP A 682 4.85 11.91 -11.37
CA ASP A 682 4.66 13.30 -10.98
C ASP A 682 4.77 13.47 -9.46
N ASN A 683 5.95 13.89 -9.02
CA ASN A 683 6.28 14.14 -7.62
C ASN A 683 5.53 15.32 -6.98
N ASN A 684 4.75 16.11 -7.73
CA ASN A 684 3.92 17.19 -7.19
C ASN A 684 2.57 17.27 -7.95
N PHE A 685 1.82 16.18 -7.86
CA PHE A 685 0.51 16.07 -8.50
C PHE A 685 -0.48 17.15 -8.06
N SER A 686 -0.38 17.70 -6.84
CA SER A 686 -1.29 18.74 -6.34
C SER A 686 -1.30 19.99 -7.22
N SER A 687 -0.12 20.46 -7.64
CA SER A 687 -0.02 21.60 -8.57
C SER A 687 -0.54 21.27 -9.97
N THR A 688 -0.24 20.07 -10.47
CA THR A 688 -0.71 19.58 -11.77
C THR A 688 -2.23 19.44 -11.79
N LYS A 689 -2.81 18.92 -10.71
CA LYS A 689 -4.26 18.75 -10.53
C LYS A 689 -5.00 20.07 -10.63
N LEU A 690 -4.47 21.16 -10.06
CA LEU A 690 -5.08 22.48 -10.19
C LEU A 690 -5.14 22.96 -11.64
N ALA A 691 -4.10 22.72 -12.43
CA ALA A 691 -4.08 23.07 -13.85
C ALA A 691 -4.99 22.13 -14.69
N LEU A 692 -4.99 20.82 -14.40
CA LEU A 692 -5.89 19.85 -15.04
C LEU A 692 -7.36 20.19 -14.77
N ASN A 693 -7.70 20.55 -13.53
CA ASN A 693 -9.04 21.01 -13.19
C ASN A 693 -9.43 22.19 -14.08
N LYS A 694 -8.60 23.24 -14.19
CA LYS A 694 -8.93 24.40 -15.05
C LYS A 694 -9.27 24.00 -16.49
N GLU A 695 -8.46 23.13 -17.11
CA GLU A 695 -8.70 22.65 -18.49
C GLU A 695 -9.98 21.81 -18.59
N VAL A 696 -10.19 20.87 -17.67
CA VAL A 696 -11.38 20.02 -17.62
C VAL A 696 -12.65 20.86 -17.44
N HIS A 697 -12.61 21.88 -16.57
CA HIS A 697 -13.74 22.80 -16.38
C HIS A 697 -14.01 23.66 -17.62
N GLN A 698 -12.98 24.10 -18.36
CA GLN A 698 -13.17 24.81 -19.64
C GLN A 698 -13.84 23.93 -20.70
N ILE A 699 -13.42 22.67 -20.82
CA ILE A 699 -14.02 21.70 -21.74
C ILE A 699 -15.48 21.44 -21.36
N LYS A 700 -15.74 21.23 -20.06
CA LYS A 700 -17.08 21.04 -19.50
C LYS A 700 -18.03 22.17 -19.91
N GLU A 701 -17.64 23.42 -19.69
CA GLU A 701 -18.48 24.59 -19.96
C GLU A 701 -18.73 24.80 -21.46
N SER A 702 -17.68 24.65 -22.27
CA SER A 702 -17.76 24.85 -23.72
C SER A 702 -18.67 23.81 -24.38
N ASN A 703 -18.58 22.55 -23.93
CA ASN A 703 -19.33 21.44 -24.51
C ASN A 703 -20.72 21.24 -23.90
N TYR A 704 -20.97 21.67 -22.65
CA TYR A 704 -22.31 21.58 -22.06
C TYR A 704 -23.34 22.32 -22.90
N LYS A 705 -23.06 23.57 -23.29
CA LYS A 705 -23.97 24.37 -24.14
C LYS A 705 -24.23 23.74 -25.50
N LYS A 706 -23.23 23.03 -26.05
CA LYS A 706 -23.30 22.39 -27.37
C LYS A 706 -24.15 21.12 -27.37
N PHE A 707 -24.06 20.32 -26.30
CA PHE A 707 -24.72 19.01 -26.23
C PHE A 707 -25.98 19.00 -25.37
N LYS A 708 -26.27 20.08 -24.64
CA LYS A 708 -27.56 20.19 -23.94
C LYS A 708 -28.71 20.03 -24.93
N GLN A 709 -29.75 19.31 -24.54
CA GLN A 709 -30.97 19.20 -25.34
C GLN A 709 -31.79 20.49 -25.26
N ASP A 710 -32.36 20.91 -26.39
CA ASP A 710 -33.33 21.99 -26.40
C ASP A 710 -34.64 21.44 -25.82
N LEU A 711 -35.08 21.99 -24.69
CA LEU A 711 -36.38 21.69 -24.13
C LEU A 711 -37.42 22.43 -24.99
N SER A 712 -38.15 21.69 -25.83
CA SER A 712 -39.33 22.18 -26.56
C SER A 712 -40.53 22.31 -25.64
#